data_AF-A0A286UH31-F1
#
_entry.id   AF-A0A286UH31-F1
#
_cell.length_a   1.000
_cell.length_b   1.000
_cell.length_c   1.000
_cell.angle_alpha   90.00
_cell.angle_beta   90.00
_cell.angle_gamma   90.00
#
_symmetry.space_group_name_H-M   'P 1'
#
loop_
_entity.id
_entity.type
_entity.pdbx_description
1 polymer ?
#
loop_
_entity_poly.entity_id
_entity_poly.type
_entity_poly.pdbx_seq_one_letter_code
_entity_poly.pdbx_strand_id
1 'polypeptide(L)'
;MTDSVYASFAVPCFDANEYANAILAGEQYPIQYDSSHQPVRTRQPSSLPEAAREDISVAISKLTINIDDVSKQLKNVVTANHESLLVQAAGVDTLEDKLRIVKLGLNEVSASQEKLRTKVRVPCTTLSVHATRLARLQCAADALRRTARFVVVARRLENQMSELERSLVDTPYSSSGKGEKSRRAIESPLVPSNTRISEDILNLGSETEKERAIAKAALSVAELASLLDAPAPSSSREVDTSINGEDQYPEEIPLRAINAVTMHIPFIESAREKISSEMESMVLLGLASLNRSLLASSFQTAHNLRVLPNLVQSLLNDLTEAVEGRIRHAFNISQISKELSAKESTTSATSLLYRSRVRTEPTNVTAPQFGIALWSRLETLIDELSDCCIKVYTLEKVLQLKKDASTQTSFMDEAMKALENKPSSTFWTVVARSLEKHCKESSRSSTFMQQTLGSGYPRLLRLFHEFFAKTAVHTDTIYTQEKQSPETIIILRALSTYEQSYVQKSLNRLNEVVAQSVASGARAPPAMGEGISIARTAANELDAAKFDPLLVKAVARNVQTSLEMLLMRLDSLVVKDRWAISLLGPISTPQQTQNAQVATCLYHCASRLKSLEAELPTPVFSILRPPIQGLGNTFDKIVDPLLSSIRRELSSIVAKLHKLDLGSLDASAGMGGPSTYMKDLVEKLNFVKIEVLAKFNVGDLQREWITTIVANVVRSFVLNASIARPLGEDGKLQLTSDMTELEFALSSFMSEGGTKNKRGSKLDIIGGDYRALRAMRPLLFLETNMLADPQHTSGLPPLIVLHHIIVRSPLPLPHALHGWSEAEYVRWVDEHSEEEALTLIDGVLTHWEKVHDEESSVFESSEQYLKLAYDVLSNARNK
;
A
#
# COMPACT_ATOMS: atom_id res chain seq x y z
N MET A 1 46.42 -82.61 2.35
CA MET A 1 47.30 -83.46 3.19
C MET A 1 46.96 -83.15 4.65
N THR A 2 46.01 -83.79 5.33
CA THR A 2 45.22 -85.01 5.01
C THR A 2 46.06 -86.24 4.66
N ASP A 3 46.67 -86.84 5.69
CA ASP A 3 46.80 -88.29 5.78
C ASP A 3 46.34 -88.72 7.18
N SER A 4 45.24 -89.47 7.25
CA SER A 4 44.40 -89.58 8.45
C SER A 4 44.78 -90.71 9.41
N VAL A 5 46.08 -91.01 9.55
CA VAL A 5 46.57 -92.03 10.49
C VAL A 5 46.52 -91.54 11.94
N TYR A 6 46.69 -90.23 12.15
CA TYR A 6 46.78 -89.63 13.50
C TYR A 6 45.50 -88.93 13.98
N ALA A 7 44.45 -88.86 13.15
CA ALA A 7 43.20 -88.16 13.49
C ALA A 7 42.51 -88.75 14.74
N SER A 8 42.60 -90.07 14.95
CA SER A 8 42.02 -90.77 16.10
C SER A 8 42.54 -90.27 17.44
N PHE A 9 43.80 -89.82 17.51
CA PHE A 9 44.43 -89.29 18.73
C PHE A 9 44.10 -87.81 19.00
N ALA A 10 43.46 -87.12 18.05
CA ALA A 10 43.07 -85.71 18.18
C ALA A 10 41.64 -85.53 18.72
N VAL A 11 40.91 -86.63 18.96
CA VAL A 11 39.55 -86.61 19.52
C VAL A 11 39.64 -86.50 21.06
N PRO A 12 38.94 -85.55 21.72
CA PRO A 12 39.06 -85.34 23.18
C PRO A 12 38.65 -86.51 24.08
N CYS A 13 38.00 -87.54 23.53
CA CYS A 13 37.45 -88.69 24.24
C CYS A 13 38.22 -90.01 23.97
N PHE A 14 39.44 -89.94 23.44
CA PHE A 14 40.25 -91.12 23.07
C PHE A 14 40.60 -92.01 24.28
N ASP A 15 40.13 -93.27 24.28
CA ASP A 15 40.56 -94.30 25.24
C ASP A 15 41.61 -95.23 24.61
N ALA A 16 42.81 -95.23 25.21
CA ALA A 16 43.94 -96.03 24.76
C ALA A 16 43.74 -97.56 24.91
N ASN A 17 42.94 -98.01 25.88
CA ASN A 17 42.66 -99.43 26.10
C ASN A 17 41.66 -99.97 25.08
N GLU A 18 40.64 -99.17 24.75
CA GLU A 18 39.66 -99.55 23.73
C GLU A 18 40.28 -99.55 22.33
N TYR A 19 41.14 -98.56 22.03
CA TYR A 19 41.97 -98.54 20.83
C TYR A 19 42.93 -99.74 20.75
N ALA A 20 43.57 -100.11 21.86
CA ALA A 20 44.43 -101.29 21.93
C ALA A 20 43.64 -102.60 21.72
N ASN A 21 42.45 -102.73 22.31
CA ASN A 21 41.58 -103.89 22.11
C ASN A 21 41.10 -104.00 20.66
N ALA A 22 40.72 -102.89 20.01
CA ALA A 22 40.34 -102.88 18.60
C ALA A 22 41.49 -103.35 17.69
N ILE A 23 42.73 -102.88 17.94
CA ILE A 23 43.93 -103.33 17.21
C ILE A 23 44.24 -104.81 17.47
N LEU A 24 44.10 -105.29 18.71
CA LEU A 24 44.31 -106.71 19.06
C LEU A 24 43.24 -107.64 18.48
N ALA A 25 42.02 -107.14 18.26
CA ALA A 25 40.92 -107.85 17.58
C ALA A 25 40.99 -107.73 16.04
N GLY A 26 41.71 -106.75 15.50
CA GLY A 26 41.83 -106.50 14.05
C GLY A 26 40.75 -105.59 13.44
N GLU A 27 39.98 -104.86 14.27
CA GLU A 27 38.89 -103.98 13.82
C GLU A 27 39.29 -102.49 13.85
N GLN A 28 38.58 -101.64 13.08
CA GLN A 28 38.87 -100.20 13.02
C GLN A 28 38.12 -99.40 14.09
N TYR A 29 38.84 -98.55 14.82
CA TYR A 29 38.30 -97.74 15.91
C TYR A 29 37.29 -96.68 15.42
N PRO A 30 36.02 -96.69 15.89
CA PRO A 30 34.96 -95.84 15.35
C PRO A 30 35.01 -94.41 15.91
N ILE A 31 35.00 -93.42 15.02
CA ILE A 31 34.90 -91.99 15.39
C ILE A 31 33.43 -91.57 15.29
N GLN A 32 32.79 -91.29 16.43
CA GLN A 32 31.43 -90.73 16.49
C GLN A 32 31.44 -89.27 16.95
N TYR A 33 30.49 -88.48 16.45
CA TYR A 33 30.31 -87.07 16.77
C TYR A 33 28.93 -86.81 17.38
N ASP A 34 28.90 -85.82 18.28
CA ASP A 34 27.73 -85.18 18.91
C ASP A 34 27.02 -85.96 20.04
N SER A 35 26.03 -85.31 20.65
CA SER A 35 25.85 -85.24 22.10
C SER A 35 24.65 -85.99 22.67
N SER A 36 24.76 -86.45 23.92
CA SER A 36 23.81 -86.12 25.02
C SER A 36 24.15 -86.84 26.36
N HIS A 37 23.51 -86.38 27.44
CA HIS A 37 23.47 -87.01 28.77
C HIS A 37 22.71 -88.38 28.75
N GLN A 38 22.69 -89.28 29.76
CA GLN A 38 22.76 -89.18 31.24
C GLN A 38 23.22 -90.57 31.87
N PRO A 39 22.91 -91.06 33.12
CA PRO A 39 23.94 -91.75 33.93
C PRO A 39 23.58 -93.13 34.58
N VAL A 40 24.47 -93.61 35.49
CA VAL A 40 24.25 -94.62 36.59
C VAL A 40 24.23 -96.13 36.26
N ARG A 41 25.19 -96.93 36.81
CA ARG A 41 25.02 -97.78 38.03
C ARG A 41 26.31 -98.50 38.50
N THR A 42 26.22 -99.31 39.57
CA THR A 42 27.32 -99.91 40.36
C THR A 42 27.21 -101.43 40.53
N ARG A 43 28.37 -102.11 40.80
CA ARG A 43 28.63 -103.44 41.48
C ARG A 43 29.73 -104.25 40.75
N GLN A 44 30.41 -105.26 41.31
CA GLN A 44 31.01 -105.59 42.65
C GLN A 44 31.91 -106.86 42.46
N PRO A 45 32.75 -107.30 43.43
CA PRO A 45 33.85 -108.26 43.17
C PRO A 45 33.71 -109.70 43.74
N SER A 46 34.42 -110.67 43.12
CA SER A 46 34.77 -112.04 43.60
C SER A 46 35.56 -112.80 42.50
N SER A 47 36.29 -113.92 42.69
CA SER A 47 36.98 -114.54 43.86
C SER A 47 37.95 -115.67 43.40
N LEU A 48 38.65 -116.27 44.38
CA LEU A 48 39.34 -117.60 44.37
C LEU A 48 38.28 -118.76 44.29
N PRO A 49 38.56 -120.08 44.47
CA PRO A 49 39.79 -120.85 44.79
C PRO A 49 40.04 -122.00 43.75
N GLU A 50 40.65 -123.19 43.96
CA GLU A 50 41.25 -123.97 45.08
C GLU A 50 42.54 -124.69 44.52
N ALA A 51 43.10 -125.88 44.83
CA ALA A 51 42.89 -127.12 45.62
C ALA A 51 44.26 -127.85 45.76
N ALA A 52 44.44 -129.05 46.35
CA ALA A 52 44.04 -129.67 47.63
C ALA A 52 44.73 -131.06 47.71
N ARG A 53 45.79 -131.18 48.54
CA ARG A 53 46.55 -132.38 48.99
C ARG A 53 46.15 -133.80 48.48
N GLU A 54 47.10 -134.48 47.84
CA GLU A 54 47.36 -135.93 48.03
C GLU A 54 48.87 -136.18 48.25
N ASP A 55 49.18 -137.15 49.12
CA ASP A 55 50.47 -137.78 49.46
C ASP A 55 51.80 -137.05 49.15
N ILE A 56 52.26 -136.32 50.18
CA ILE A 56 53.51 -135.52 50.24
C ILE A 56 54.77 -136.27 49.74
N SER A 57 54.86 -137.59 49.94
CA SER A 57 56.04 -138.36 49.53
C SER A 57 56.20 -138.47 48.01
N VAL A 58 55.10 -138.45 47.25
CA VAL A 58 55.11 -138.48 45.77
C VAL A 58 55.37 -137.09 45.18
N ALA A 59 55.04 -136.02 45.91
CA ALA A 59 55.31 -134.65 45.49
C ALA A 59 56.82 -134.34 45.42
N ILE A 60 57.59 -134.81 46.40
CA ILE A 60 59.04 -134.53 46.50
C ILE A 60 59.81 -135.14 45.32
N SER A 61 59.53 -136.40 44.93
CA SER A 61 60.23 -137.06 43.82
C SER A 61 59.93 -136.42 42.46
N LYS A 62 58.68 -135.98 42.21
CA LYS A 62 58.33 -135.20 41.02
C LYS A 62 59.01 -133.82 41.01
N LEU A 63 59.10 -133.15 42.16
CA LEU A 63 59.69 -131.82 42.24
C LEU A 63 61.20 -131.83 41.95
N THR A 64 61.94 -132.86 42.40
CA THR A 64 63.35 -133.05 42.04
C THR A 64 63.56 -133.22 40.54
N ILE A 65 62.73 -134.03 39.87
CA ILE A 65 62.83 -134.27 38.41
C ILE A 65 62.56 -132.99 37.61
N ASN A 66 61.56 -132.20 38.00
CA ASN A 66 61.20 -130.97 37.30
C ASN A 66 62.27 -129.87 37.41
N ILE A 67 63.00 -129.80 38.53
CA ILE A 67 64.10 -128.82 38.71
C ILE A 67 65.24 -129.09 37.71
N ASP A 68 65.57 -130.36 37.48
CA ASP A 68 66.65 -130.76 36.58
C ASP A 68 66.34 -130.41 35.10
N ASP A 69 65.08 -130.52 34.68
CA ASP A 69 64.68 -130.17 33.31
C ASP A 69 64.64 -128.65 33.08
N VAL A 70 64.14 -127.86 34.04
CA VAL A 70 64.17 -126.38 33.97
C VAL A 70 65.61 -125.85 33.86
N SER A 71 66.54 -126.44 34.63
CA SER A 71 67.98 -126.13 34.56
C SER A 71 68.57 -126.39 33.16
N LYS A 72 68.06 -127.42 32.47
CA LYS A 72 68.45 -127.80 31.10
C LYS A 72 67.93 -126.83 30.06
N GLN A 73 66.64 -126.46 30.13
CA GLN A 73 66.01 -125.57 29.16
C GLN A 73 66.62 -124.17 29.16
N LEU A 74 66.85 -123.60 30.35
CA LEU A 74 67.38 -122.23 30.50
C LEU A 74 68.79 -122.10 29.90
N LYS A 75 69.59 -123.18 29.94
CA LYS A 75 70.95 -123.21 29.38
C LYS A 75 70.97 -123.14 27.85
N ASN A 76 69.98 -123.73 27.17
CA ASN A 76 69.87 -123.70 25.71
C ASN A 76 69.47 -122.31 25.17
N VAL A 77 68.56 -121.61 25.86
CA VAL A 77 68.05 -120.29 25.42
C VAL A 77 69.15 -119.22 25.46
N VAL A 78 70.01 -119.26 26.48
CA VAL A 78 71.14 -118.32 26.64
C VAL A 78 72.20 -118.53 25.56
N THR A 79 72.53 -119.79 25.21
CA THR A 79 73.53 -120.08 24.17
C THR A 79 73.07 -119.69 22.76
N ALA A 80 71.77 -119.69 22.48
CA ALA A 80 71.24 -119.44 21.14
C ALA A 80 71.19 -117.94 20.73
N ASN A 81 71.18 -117.00 21.69
CA ASN A 81 70.78 -115.61 21.42
C ASN A 81 71.86 -114.54 21.71
N HIS A 82 73.08 -114.92 22.11
CA HIS A 82 74.08 -113.96 22.59
C HIS A 82 74.61 -112.98 21.52
N GLU A 83 74.56 -113.37 20.24
CA GLU A 83 75.20 -112.61 19.15
C GLU A 83 74.34 -111.43 18.67
N SER A 84 73.01 -111.60 18.58
CA SER A 84 72.07 -110.55 18.15
C SER A 84 72.05 -109.34 19.10
N LEU A 85 72.20 -109.60 20.42
CA LEU A 85 72.24 -108.56 21.46
C LEU A 85 73.42 -107.60 21.33
N LEU A 86 74.56 -108.04 20.81
CA LEU A 86 75.75 -107.20 20.65
C LEU A 86 75.62 -106.20 19.49
N VAL A 87 74.88 -106.55 18.44
CA VAL A 87 74.75 -105.71 17.23
C VAL A 87 73.83 -104.52 17.47
N GLN A 88 72.74 -104.68 18.23
CA GLN A 88 71.82 -103.57 18.52
C GLN A 88 72.43 -102.48 19.43
N ALA A 89 73.36 -102.84 20.32
CA ALA A 89 74.01 -101.89 21.23
C ALA A 89 74.81 -100.80 20.48
N ALA A 90 75.47 -101.15 19.38
CA ALA A 90 76.38 -100.24 18.66
C ALA A 90 75.69 -99.13 17.84
N GLY A 91 74.37 -99.18 17.64
CA GLY A 91 73.64 -98.20 16.82
C GLY A 91 73.20 -96.93 17.56
N VAL A 92 73.00 -97.03 18.89
CA VAL A 92 72.23 -96.06 19.68
C VAL A 92 72.90 -94.69 19.75
N ASP A 93 74.20 -94.65 20.08
CA ASP A 93 74.99 -93.42 20.28
C ASP A 93 74.90 -92.46 19.07
N THR A 94 74.87 -93.01 17.85
CA THR A 94 74.85 -92.22 16.61
C THR A 94 73.52 -91.49 16.35
N LEU A 95 72.44 -91.97 16.97
CA LEU A 95 71.12 -91.34 16.91
C LEU A 95 70.99 -90.25 17.98
N GLU A 96 71.49 -90.53 19.20
CA GLU A 96 71.50 -89.56 20.30
C GLU A 96 72.23 -88.27 19.89
N ASP A 97 73.38 -88.39 19.22
CA ASP A 97 74.21 -87.23 18.90
C ASP A 97 73.56 -86.26 17.89
N LYS A 98 72.79 -86.78 16.94
CA LYS A 98 71.98 -85.96 16.01
C LYS A 98 70.79 -85.32 16.71
N LEU A 99 70.13 -86.05 17.60
CA LEU A 99 69.02 -85.55 18.41
C LEU A 99 69.47 -84.45 19.37
N ARG A 100 70.69 -84.59 19.93
CA ARG A 100 71.38 -83.60 20.76
C ARG A 100 71.60 -82.28 20.02
N ILE A 101 72.09 -82.31 18.77
CA ILE A 101 72.29 -81.11 17.95
C ILE A 101 70.97 -80.39 17.65
N VAL A 102 69.93 -81.11 17.21
CA VAL A 102 68.62 -80.50 16.90
C VAL A 102 67.99 -79.87 18.15
N LYS A 103 68.09 -80.54 19.30
CA LYS A 103 67.62 -80.02 20.59
C LYS A 103 68.37 -78.76 21.03
N LEU A 104 69.67 -78.66 20.73
CA LEU A 104 70.49 -77.48 21.02
C LEU A 104 70.08 -76.28 20.14
N GLY A 105 69.91 -76.48 18.83
CA GLY A 105 69.43 -75.43 17.92
C GLY A 105 68.01 -74.93 18.27
N LEU A 106 67.10 -75.84 18.66
CA LEU A 106 65.76 -75.48 19.12
C LEU A 106 65.81 -74.62 20.40
N ASN A 107 66.72 -74.93 21.31
CA ASN A 107 66.95 -74.14 22.53
C ASN A 107 67.51 -72.75 22.21
N GLU A 108 68.42 -72.60 21.24
CA GLU A 108 68.93 -71.28 20.83
C GLU A 108 67.84 -70.42 20.16
N VAL A 109 67.02 -71.00 19.28
CA VAL A 109 65.88 -70.29 18.67
C VAL A 109 64.89 -69.84 19.75
N SER A 110 64.53 -70.71 20.68
CA SER A 110 63.68 -70.37 21.84
C SER A 110 64.28 -69.24 22.70
N ALA A 111 65.58 -69.30 23.00
CA ALA A 111 66.28 -68.24 23.72
C ALA A 111 66.35 -66.92 22.94
N SER A 112 66.40 -66.97 21.60
CA SER A 112 66.33 -65.76 20.75
C SER A 112 64.94 -65.14 20.75
N GLN A 113 63.89 -65.96 20.73
CA GLN A 113 62.49 -65.53 20.77
C GLN A 113 62.17 -64.84 22.11
N GLU A 114 62.62 -65.40 23.23
CA GLU A 114 62.39 -64.79 24.55
C GLU A 114 63.25 -63.52 24.76
N LYS A 115 64.46 -63.45 24.17
CA LYS A 115 65.25 -62.20 24.08
C LYS A 115 64.53 -61.12 23.25
N LEU A 116 63.85 -61.48 22.17
CA LEU A 116 63.07 -60.54 21.36
C LEU A 116 61.79 -60.08 22.09
N ARG A 117 61.09 -61.01 22.74
CA ARG A 117 59.92 -60.72 23.58
C ARG A 117 60.25 -59.74 24.71
N THR A 118 61.33 -59.98 25.43
CA THR A 118 61.78 -59.14 26.54
C THR A 118 62.34 -57.78 26.09
N LYS A 119 62.99 -57.69 24.92
CA LYS A 119 63.52 -56.41 24.39
C LYS A 119 62.53 -55.54 23.62
N VAL A 120 61.46 -56.11 23.04
CA VAL A 120 60.51 -55.36 22.19
C VAL A 120 59.10 -55.42 22.75
N ARG A 121 58.51 -56.63 22.88
CA ARG A 121 57.11 -56.78 23.28
C ARG A 121 56.85 -56.25 24.69
N VAL A 122 57.73 -56.56 25.65
CA VAL A 122 57.59 -56.07 27.03
C VAL A 122 57.67 -54.53 27.08
N PRO A 123 58.73 -53.86 26.57
CA PRO A 123 58.77 -52.40 26.47
C PRO A 123 57.55 -51.75 25.80
N CYS A 124 57.08 -52.28 24.67
CA CYS A 124 55.86 -51.79 24.01
C CYS A 124 54.63 -51.91 24.92
N THR A 125 54.43 -53.05 25.59
CA THR A 125 53.29 -53.20 26.53
C THR A 125 53.41 -52.32 27.78
N THR A 126 54.62 -52.07 28.28
CA THR A 126 54.80 -51.08 29.37
C THR A 126 54.55 -49.66 28.88
N LEU A 127 54.93 -49.34 27.63
CA LEU A 127 54.72 -48.02 27.06
C LEU A 127 53.23 -47.74 26.79
N SER A 128 52.45 -48.72 26.32
CA SER A 128 50.99 -48.55 26.19
C SER A 128 50.30 -48.45 27.56
N VAL A 129 50.75 -49.20 28.58
CA VAL A 129 50.27 -49.02 29.96
C VAL A 129 50.62 -47.64 30.53
N HIS A 130 51.80 -47.09 30.22
CA HIS A 130 52.16 -45.73 30.62
C HIS A 130 51.39 -44.66 29.83
N ALA A 131 51.16 -44.85 28.53
CA ALA A 131 50.39 -43.93 27.68
C ALA A 131 48.91 -43.90 28.08
N THR A 132 48.27 -45.05 28.28
CA THR A 132 46.88 -45.13 28.77
C THR A 132 46.74 -44.57 30.19
N ARG A 133 47.72 -44.78 31.07
CA ARG A 133 47.75 -44.13 32.40
C ARG A 133 47.90 -42.60 32.29
N LEU A 134 48.72 -42.10 31.37
CA LEU A 134 48.87 -40.66 31.12
C LEU A 134 47.58 -40.05 30.56
N ALA A 135 46.94 -40.71 29.58
CA ALA A 135 45.66 -40.29 29.03
C ALA A 135 44.58 -40.23 30.12
N ARG A 136 44.42 -41.29 30.94
CA ARG A 136 43.48 -41.30 32.06
C ARG A 136 43.76 -40.18 33.08
N LEU A 137 45.03 -39.86 33.36
CA LEU A 137 45.39 -38.73 34.21
C LEU A 137 45.07 -37.36 33.56
N GLN A 138 45.22 -37.22 32.25
CA GLN A 138 44.84 -36.02 31.51
C GLN A 138 43.32 -35.82 31.51
N CYS A 139 42.53 -36.85 31.19
CA CYS A 139 41.07 -36.82 31.26
C CYS A 139 40.58 -36.49 32.67
N ALA A 140 41.17 -37.08 33.71
CA ALA A 140 40.82 -36.78 35.10
C ALA A 140 41.19 -35.34 35.51
N ALA A 141 42.37 -34.84 35.10
CA ALA A 141 42.79 -33.48 35.39
C ALA A 141 41.95 -32.42 34.65
N ASP A 142 41.51 -32.71 33.42
CA ASP A 142 40.62 -31.85 32.66
C ASP A 142 39.19 -31.86 33.22
N ALA A 143 38.62 -33.04 33.53
CA ALA A 143 37.33 -33.15 34.19
C ALA A 143 37.31 -32.38 35.53
N LEU A 144 38.40 -32.44 36.30
CA LEU A 144 38.56 -31.68 37.55
C LEU A 144 38.65 -30.16 37.29
N ARG A 145 39.34 -29.71 36.23
CA ARG A 145 39.35 -28.30 35.80
C ARG A 145 37.97 -27.81 35.37
N ARG A 146 37.24 -28.59 34.57
CA ARG A 146 35.86 -28.28 34.16
C ARG A 146 34.92 -28.24 35.35
N THR A 147 35.02 -29.18 36.28
CA THR A 147 34.26 -29.18 37.55
C THR A 147 34.60 -27.97 38.42
N ALA A 148 35.88 -27.60 38.54
CA ALA A 148 36.28 -26.42 39.31
C ALA A 148 35.71 -25.12 38.72
N ARG A 149 35.71 -24.98 37.38
CA ARG A 149 35.03 -23.86 36.70
C ARG A 149 33.53 -23.87 36.98
N PHE A 150 32.86 -25.00 36.80
CA PHE A 150 31.44 -25.17 37.10
C PHE A 150 31.09 -24.73 38.53
N VAL A 151 31.83 -25.20 39.55
CA VAL A 151 31.57 -24.84 40.97
C VAL A 151 31.78 -23.34 41.25
N VAL A 152 32.76 -22.70 40.61
CA VAL A 152 32.97 -21.24 40.72
C VAL A 152 31.79 -20.45 40.14
N VAL A 153 31.28 -20.86 38.96
CA VAL A 153 30.13 -20.18 38.34
C VAL A 153 28.82 -20.51 39.05
N ALA A 154 28.66 -21.73 39.58
CA ALA A 154 27.50 -22.13 40.39
C ALA A 154 27.40 -21.28 41.67
N ARG A 155 28.50 -21.09 42.41
CA ARG A 155 28.55 -20.18 43.56
C ARG A 155 28.33 -18.71 43.19
N ARG A 156 28.76 -18.30 41.97
CA ARG A 156 28.47 -16.96 41.44
C ARG A 156 26.96 -16.78 41.21
N LEU A 157 26.28 -17.81 40.68
CA LEU A 157 24.83 -17.83 40.51
C LEU A 157 24.09 -17.88 41.85
N GLU A 158 24.52 -18.70 42.81
CA GLU A 158 23.94 -18.75 44.17
C GLU A 158 23.93 -17.37 44.83
N ASN A 159 25.06 -16.66 44.78
CA ASN A 159 25.16 -15.28 45.28
C ASN A 159 24.21 -14.32 44.52
N GLN A 160 24.21 -14.35 43.19
CA GLN A 160 23.36 -13.49 42.35
C GLN A 160 21.85 -13.75 42.54
N MET A 161 21.45 -15.00 42.74
CA MET A 161 20.06 -15.35 43.08
C MET A 161 19.70 -14.86 44.48
N SER A 162 20.60 -14.90 45.45
CA SER A 162 20.37 -14.33 46.79
C SER A 162 20.32 -12.79 46.81
N GLU A 163 21.04 -12.13 45.90
CA GLU A 163 20.99 -10.68 45.65
C GLU A 163 19.62 -10.31 45.04
N LEU A 164 19.17 -11.07 44.04
CA LEU A 164 17.85 -10.95 43.43
C LEU A 164 16.72 -11.15 44.44
N GLU A 165 16.78 -12.21 45.26
CA GLU A 165 15.74 -12.51 46.26
C GLU A 165 15.65 -11.46 47.37
N ARG A 166 16.75 -10.76 47.71
CA ARG A 166 16.67 -9.56 48.58
C ARG A 166 15.99 -8.38 47.89
N SER A 167 16.32 -8.12 46.62
CA SER A 167 15.71 -7.02 45.84
C SER A 167 14.20 -7.18 45.61
N LEU A 168 13.65 -8.38 45.86
CA LEU A 168 12.21 -8.68 45.84
C LEU A 168 11.51 -8.44 47.19
N VAL A 169 12.26 -8.27 48.29
CA VAL A 169 11.72 -8.12 49.66
C VAL A 169 11.67 -6.65 50.11
N ASP A 170 12.57 -5.79 49.60
CA ASP A 170 12.69 -4.38 49.99
C ASP A 170 11.56 -3.44 49.45
N THR A 171 10.37 -3.98 49.15
CA THR A 171 9.17 -3.18 48.83
C THR A 171 8.06 -3.30 49.88
N PRO A 172 8.10 -2.45 50.94
CA PRO A 172 6.86 -2.00 51.57
C PRO A 172 6.81 -0.50 51.88
N TYR A 173 5.74 0.16 51.41
CA TYR A 173 5.05 1.31 52.01
C TYR A 173 5.86 2.48 52.63
N SER A 174 5.82 3.62 51.92
CA SER A 174 5.54 4.97 52.47
C SER A 174 6.35 5.50 53.66
N SER A 175 7.17 6.54 53.40
CA SER A 175 7.22 7.70 54.32
C SER A 175 7.43 9.02 53.56
N SER A 176 7.05 10.13 54.21
CA SER A 176 7.06 11.48 53.63
C SER A 176 7.92 12.42 54.46
N GLY A 177 8.60 13.36 53.79
CA GLY A 177 8.77 14.71 54.34
C GLY A 177 10.19 15.28 54.41
N LYS A 178 10.36 16.43 53.74
CA LYS A 178 11.45 17.42 53.86
C LYS A 178 12.81 16.99 53.27
N GLY A 179 13.56 17.86 52.58
CA GLY A 179 13.22 19.20 52.09
C GLY A 179 14.44 20.09 51.84
N GLU A 180 14.34 20.94 50.81
CA GLU A 180 15.25 22.06 50.45
C GLU A 180 16.56 21.70 49.69
N LYS A 181 17.07 22.49 48.73
CA LYS A 181 16.55 23.75 48.11
C LYS A 181 17.10 24.01 46.69
N SER A 182 16.20 24.42 45.79
CA SER A 182 16.36 25.43 44.73
C SER A 182 17.59 25.45 43.79
N ARG A 183 17.31 25.35 42.47
CA ARG A 183 17.59 26.45 41.51
C ARG A 183 16.53 26.48 40.40
N ARG A 184 16.30 27.65 39.79
CA ARG A 184 15.19 27.95 38.86
C ARG A 184 15.64 28.08 37.40
N ALA A 185 14.80 27.62 36.48
CA ALA A 185 14.56 28.17 35.14
C ALA A 185 13.10 27.79 34.77
N ILE A 186 12.13 28.70 34.86
CA ILE A 186 11.68 29.65 33.82
C ILE A 186 11.05 28.91 32.61
N GLU A 187 9.72 28.99 32.54
CA GLU A 187 8.91 28.54 31.39
C GLU A 187 8.79 29.66 30.34
N SER A 188 8.79 29.30 29.05
CA SER A 188 8.24 30.11 27.95
C SER A 188 7.96 29.20 26.73
N PRO A 189 7.05 29.57 25.80
CA PRO A 189 6.24 28.57 25.12
C PRO A 189 6.73 28.07 23.75
N LEU A 190 6.52 26.77 23.52
CA LEU A 190 6.07 26.12 22.28
C LEU A 190 6.60 26.67 20.93
N VAL A 191 7.70 26.08 20.45
CA VAL A 191 8.04 25.99 19.02
C VAL A 191 8.39 24.52 18.70
N PRO A 192 7.86 23.91 17.63
CA PRO A 192 8.14 22.50 17.32
C PRO A 192 9.51 22.34 16.65
N SER A 193 10.54 21.99 17.43
CA SER A 193 11.89 21.65 16.94
C SER A 193 12.20 20.15 17.08
N ASN A 194 12.99 19.63 16.14
CA ASN A 194 12.99 18.21 15.79
C ASN A 194 14.01 17.36 16.59
N THR A 195 14.11 17.56 17.90
CA THR A 195 15.30 17.15 18.70
C THR A 195 15.05 16.13 19.82
N ARG A 196 13.88 15.48 19.88
CA ARG A 196 13.55 14.51 20.95
C ARG A 196 14.42 13.23 21.00
N ILE A 197 15.12 12.90 19.91
CA ILE A 197 15.98 11.70 19.84
C ILE A 197 17.10 11.74 20.89
N SER A 198 17.60 12.93 21.24
CA SER A 198 18.77 13.08 22.13
C SER A 198 18.49 12.80 23.61
N GLU A 199 17.26 12.99 24.08
CA GLU A 199 16.89 12.73 25.49
C GLU A 199 16.61 11.24 25.73
N ASP A 200 15.96 10.55 24.77
CA ASP A 200 15.69 9.11 24.85
C ASP A 200 16.98 8.26 24.98
N ILE A 201 18.07 8.66 24.31
CA ILE A 201 19.36 7.95 24.35
C ILE A 201 19.96 7.92 25.76
N LEU A 202 19.81 9.02 26.52
CA LEU A 202 20.34 9.10 27.88
C LEU A 202 19.52 8.26 28.87
N ASN A 203 18.23 8.06 28.60
CA ASN A 203 17.32 7.40 29.53
C ASN A 203 17.37 5.85 29.44
N LEU A 204 17.85 5.29 28.32
CA LEU A 204 18.11 3.84 28.20
C LEU A 204 19.21 3.31 29.16
N GLY A 205 20.00 4.19 29.78
CA GLY A 205 20.99 3.82 30.80
C GLY A 205 20.41 3.57 32.21
N SER A 206 19.15 3.92 32.45
CA SER A 206 18.49 3.79 33.76
C SER A 206 17.97 2.36 34.03
N GLU A 207 18.81 1.35 33.82
CA GLU A 207 18.55 -0.03 34.24
C GLU A 207 18.52 -0.10 35.78
N THR A 208 17.43 -0.57 36.38
CA THR A 208 17.34 -0.72 37.84
C THR A 208 18.31 -1.79 38.36
N GLU A 209 18.64 -1.76 39.66
CA GLU A 209 19.55 -2.74 40.25
C GLU A 209 19.01 -4.17 40.14
N LYS A 210 17.69 -4.34 40.25
CA LYS A 210 16.97 -5.60 40.00
C LYS A 210 17.15 -6.08 38.55
N GLU A 211 16.88 -5.24 37.55
CA GLU A 211 17.10 -5.56 36.13
C GLU A 211 18.56 -6.00 35.86
N ARG A 212 19.52 -5.28 36.44
CA ARG A 212 20.95 -5.58 36.31
C ARG A 212 21.34 -6.87 37.01
N ALA A 213 20.74 -7.21 38.15
CA ALA A 213 20.93 -8.49 38.83
C ALA A 213 20.40 -9.67 37.98
N ILE A 214 19.20 -9.54 37.41
CA ILE A 214 18.59 -10.54 36.53
C ILE A 214 19.47 -10.80 35.30
N ALA A 215 19.92 -9.74 34.61
CA ALA A 215 20.77 -9.87 33.42
C ALA A 215 22.15 -10.51 33.72
N LYS A 216 22.73 -10.26 34.91
CA LYS A 216 23.95 -10.92 35.39
C LYS A 216 23.70 -12.41 35.70
N ALA A 217 22.60 -12.74 36.37
CA ALA A 217 22.25 -14.12 36.73
C ALA A 217 22.00 -14.97 35.48
N ALA A 218 21.30 -14.42 34.48
CA ALA A 218 21.09 -15.04 33.16
C ALA A 218 22.41 -15.44 32.48
N LEU A 219 23.43 -14.57 32.53
CA LEU A 219 24.75 -14.86 31.96
C LEU A 219 25.43 -16.03 32.71
N SER A 220 25.33 -16.08 34.04
CA SER A 220 25.82 -17.22 34.83
C SER A 220 25.09 -18.53 34.54
N VAL A 221 23.77 -18.51 34.34
CA VAL A 221 22.99 -19.68 33.91
C VAL A 221 23.43 -20.16 32.53
N ALA A 222 23.62 -19.25 31.57
CA ALA A 222 24.04 -19.61 30.22
C ALA A 222 25.49 -20.12 30.17
N GLU A 223 26.40 -19.58 30.99
CA GLU A 223 27.75 -20.11 31.16
C GLU A 223 27.70 -21.54 31.72
N LEU A 224 26.91 -21.80 32.77
CA LEU A 224 26.72 -23.13 33.35
C LEU A 224 26.10 -24.13 32.37
N ALA A 225 25.07 -23.74 31.63
CA ALA A 225 24.48 -24.57 30.59
C ALA A 225 25.51 -24.91 29.50
N SER A 226 26.31 -23.93 29.06
CA SER A 226 27.37 -24.17 28.06
C SER A 226 28.52 -25.05 28.55
N LEU A 227 28.74 -25.15 29.88
CA LEU A 227 29.68 -26.09 30.48
C LEU A 227 29.07 -27.50 30.62
N LEU A 228 27.79 -27.60 30.99
CA LEU A 228 27.07 -28.87 31.13
C LEU A 228 26.81 -29.58 29.80
N ASP A 229 26.54 -28.80 28.75
CA ASP A 229 26.18 -29.26 27.40
C ASP A 229 27.30 -29.01 26.38
N ALA A 230 28.53 -28.80 26.85
CA ALA A 230 29.71 -28.75 26.00
C ALA A 230 29.85 -30.09 25.24
N PRO A 231 29.85 -30.10 23.89
CA PRO A 231 30.10 -31.32 23.15
C PRO A 231 31.52 -31.79 23.43
N ALA A 232 31.70 -33.11 23.62
CA ALA A 232 33.03 -33.70 23.61
C ALA A 232 33.72 -33.30 22.28
N PRO A 233 34.97 -32.81 22.30
CA PRO A 233 35.62 -32.31 21.10
C PRO A 233 35.82 -33.48 20.13
N SER A 234 35.04 -33.49 19.05
CA SER A 234 35.24 -34.43 17.95
C SER A 234 36.67 -34.28 17.43
N SER A 235 37.43 -35.36 17.54
CA SER A 235 38.88 -35.35 17.39
C SER A 235 39.29 -35.12 15.93
N SER A 236 39.41 -33.85 15.54
CA SER A 236 39.89 -33.40 14.23
C SER A 236 41.40 -33.60 14.06
N ARG A 237 41.80 -34.87 14.14
CA ARG A 237 43.09 -35.42 13.69
C ARG A 237 42.82 -36.67 12.88
N GLU A 238 42.41 -36.47 11.64
CA GLU A 238 42.48 -37.50 10.61
C GLU A 238 43.95 -37.85 10.37
N VAL A 239 44.40 -38.97 10.94
CA VAL A 239 45.61 -39.70 10.53
C VAL A 239 45.25 -41.18 10.61
N ASP A 240 45.48 -41.92 9.54
CA ASP A 240 45.07 -43.32 9.39
C ASP A 240 45.57 -44.25 10.50
N THR A 241 44.76 -45.24 10.87
CA THR A 241 45.24 -46.64 10.86
C THR A 241 44.09 -47.66 10.89
N SER A 242 44.01 -48.50 9.86
CA SER A 242 43.13 -49.67 9.80
C SER A 242 43.82 -50.91 10.39
N ILE A 243 43.92 -50.98 11.72
CA ILE A 243 44.42 -52.17 12.44
C ILE A 243 43.43 -52.53 13.56
N ASN A 244 42.90 -53.75 13.54
CA ASN A 244 42.02 -54.26 14.57
C ASN A 244 42.79 -54.52 15.88
N GLY A 245 42.53 -53.71 16.91
CA GLY A 245 43.03 -53.88 18.27
C GLY A 245 42.29 -52.96 19.25
N GLU A 246 41.98 -53.45 20.46
CA GLU A 246 41.03 -52.80 21.40
C GLU A 246 41.64 -51.64 22.22
N ASP A 247 42.45 -50.76 21.60
CA ASP A 247 43.00 -49.56 22.26
C ASP A 247 41.97 -48.41 22.26
N GLN A 248 40.90 -48.57 23.04
CA GLN A 248 39.97 -47.48 23.36
C GLN A 248 40.68 -46.38 24.17
N TYR A 249 40.95 -45.25 23.51
CA TYR A 249 41.28 -44.01 24.21
C TYR A 249 40.11 -43.63 25.14
N PRO A 250 40.38 -43.18 26.38
CA PRO A 250 39.32 -42.84 27.32
C PRO A 250 38.49 -41.65 26.81
N GLU A 251 37.19 -41.87 26.62
CA GLU A 251 36.22 -40.82 26.33
C GLU A 251 36.27 -39.71 27.39
N GLU A 252 35.99 -38.47 27.00
CA GLU A 252 35.93 -37.38 27.96
C GLU A 252 34.82 -37.60 28.98
N ILE A 253 35.15 -37.47 30.27
CA ILE A 253 34.16 -37.57 31.35
C ILE A 253 33.13 -36.43 31.19
N PRO A 254 31.85 -36.72 30.94
CA PRO A 254 30.83 -35.69 30.82
C PRO A 254 30.51 -35.12 32.21
N LEU A 255 30.41 -33.80 32.35
CA LEU A 255 30.18 -33.16 33.65
C LEU A 255 28.91 -33.66 34.35
N ARG A 256 27.86 -33.97 33.57
CA ARG A 256 26.59 -34.54 34.07
C ARG A 256 26.75 -35.86 34.86
N ALA A 257 27.82 -36.63 34.62
CA ALA A 257 28.11 -37.89 35.33
C ALA A 257 28.88 -37.72 36.65
N ILE A 258 29.34 -36.51 36.97
CA ILE A 258 30.07 -36.22 38.21
C ILE A 258 29.04 -35.87 39.28
N ASN A 259 28.82 -36.74 40.26
CA ASN A 259 27.77 -36.58 41.28
C ASN A 259 27.73 -35.18 41.96
N ALA A 260 28.90 -34.58 42.21
CA ALA A 260 29.01 -33.23 42.76
C ALA A 260 28.47 -32.13 41.83
N VAL A 261 28.53 -32.32 40.51
CA VAL A 261 27.87 -31.46 39.51
C VAL A 261 26.38 -31.78 39.47
N THR A 262 26.02 -33.07 39.42
CA THR A 262 24.62 -33.54 39.33
C THR A 262 23.74 -32.94 40.43
N MET A 263 24.25 -32.82 41.65
CA MET A 263 23.53 -32.23 42.79
C MET A 263 23.17 -30.74 42.62
N HIS A 264 23.90 -29.97 41.82
CA HIS A 264 23.59 -28.56 41.54
C HIS A 264 22.69 -28.37 40.30
N ILE A 265 22.46 -29.39 39.47
CA ILE A 265 21.65 -29.25 38.23
C ILE A 265 20.22 -28.77 38.54
N PRO A 266 19.46 -29.33 39.50
CA PRO A 266 18.10 -28.86 39.80
C PRO A 266 18.02 -27.41 40.27
N PHE A 267 19.06 -26.91 40.94
CA PHE A 267 19.16 -25.50 41.33
C PHE A 267 19.36 -24.60 40.11
N ILE A 268 20.20 -25.02 39.15
CA ILE A 268 20.45 -24.26 37.91
C ILE A 268 19.19 -24.24 37.03
N GLU A 269 18.46 -25.35 36.96
CA GLU A 269 17.18 -25.46 36.25
C GLU A 269 16.11 -24.56 36.90
N SER A 270 15.92 -24.63 38.22
CA SER A 270 14.99 -23.74 38.94
C SER A 270 15.38 -22.26 38.86
N ALA A 271 16.68 -21.94 38.88
CA ALA A 271 17.16 -20.57 38.66
C ALA A 271 16.86 -20.09 37.24
N ARG A 272 17.04 -20.94 36.22
CA ARG A 272 16.66 -20.65 34.83
C ARG A 272 15.17 -20.39 34.69
N GLU A 273 14.32 -21.20 35.30
CA GLU A 273 12.85 -21.01 35.31
C GLU A 273 12.46 -19.67 35.97
N LYS A 274 12.98 -19.37 37.16
CA LYS A 274 12.77 -18.09 37.86
C LYS A 274 13.15 -16.89 36.98
N ILE A 275 14.34 -16.93 36.36
CA ILE A 275 14.85 -15.84 35.52
C ILE A 275 14.02 -15.70 34.23
N SER A 276 13.59 -16.79 33.60
CA SER A 276 12.72 -16.75 32.42
C SER A 276 11.36 -16.15 32.74
N SER A 277 10.72 -16.56 33.84
CA SER A 277 9.43 -16.03 34.29
C SER A 277 9.49 -14.52 34.61
N GLU A 278 10.54 -14.08 35.31
CA GLU A 278 10.74 -12.67 35.60
C GLU A 278 11.06 -11.86 34.32
N MET A 279 11.84 -12.43 33.38
CA MET A 279 12.10 -11.84 32.07
C MET A 279 10.83 -11.67 31.24
N GLU A 280 9.96 -12.69 31.20
CA GLU A 280 8.66 -12.63 30.51
C GLU A 280 7.74 -11.58 31.15
N SER A 281 7.69 -11.51 32.49
CA SER A 281 7.00 -10.44 33.24
C SER A 281 7.53 -9.05 32.87
N MET A 282 8.86 -8.87 32.82
CA MET A 282 9.49 -7.61 32.40
C MET A 282 9.17 -7.24 30.94
N VAL A 283 9.13 -8.21 30.02
CA VAL A 283 8.70 -7.98 28.62
C VAL A 283 7.25 -7.51 28.58
N LEU A 284 6.34 -8.24 29.23
CA LEU A 284 4.90 -7.94 29.18
C LEU A 284 4.60 -6.58 29.81
N LEU A 285 5.20 -6.27 30.97
CA LEU A 285 5.11 -4.96 31.59
C LEU A 285 5.75 -3.86 30.73
N GLY A 286 6.88 -4.13 30.09
CA GLY A 286 7.56 -3.22 29.17
C GLY A 286 6.72 -2.88 27.93
N LEU A 287 6.07 -3.88 27.32
CA LEU A 287 5.16 -3.68 26.18
C LEU A 287 3.84 -3.02 26.61
N ALA A 288 3.32 -3.32 27.81
CA ALA A 288 2.10 -2.72 28.33
C ALA A 288 2.28 -1.23 28.70
N SER A 289 3.43 -0.87 29.28
CA SER A 289 3.76 0.50 29.69
C SER A 289 4.53 1.31 28.63
N LEU A 290 4.90 0.69 27.50
CA LEU A 290 5.81 1.23 26.49
C LEU A 290 7.19 1.65 27.05
N ASN A 291 7.60 1.11 28.20
CA ASN A 291 8.86 1.45 28.85
C ASN A 291 10.06 0.83 28.12
N ARG A 292 10.83 1.68 27.44
CA ARG A 292 11.98 1.26 26.62
C ARG A 292 13.18 0.76 27.44
N SER A 293 13.40 1.23 28.67
CA SER A 293 14.52 0.71 29.49
C SER A 293 14.23 -0.71 29.96
N LEU A 294 13.01 -0.95 30.47
CA LEU A 294 12.58 -2.27 30.93
C LEU A 294 12.61 -3.31 29.79
N LEU A 295 12.21 -2.92 28.57
CA LEU A 295 12.35 -3.74 27.37
C LEU A 295 13.82 -3.99 26.98
N ALA A 296 14.69 -2.98 27.12
CA ALA A 296 16.11 -3.12 26.83
C ALA A 296 16.80 -4.09 27.81
N SER A 297 16.41 -4.07 29.09
CA SER A 297 16.87 -4.98 30.13
C SER A 297 16.33 -6.41 29.97
N SER A 298 15.06 -6.57 29.56
CA SER A 298 14.49 -7.90 29.33
C SER A 298 15.03 -8.56 28.06
N PHE A 299 15.23 -7.80 26.97
CA PHE A 299 15.92 -8.33 25.78
C PHE A 299 17.40 -8.62 26.04
N GLN A 300 18.10 -7.84 26.88
CA GLN A 300 19.45 -8.20 27.34
C GLN A 300 19.47 -9.52 28.10
N THR A 301 18.46 -9.76 28.94
CA THR A 301 18.30 -11.03 29.67
C THR A 301 18.03 -12.19 28.70
N ALA A 302 17.15 -12.00 27.71
CA ALA A 302 16.85 -12.99 26.67
C ALA A 302 18.03 -13.32 25.76
N HIS A 303 18.85 -12.31 25.41
CA HIS A 303 20.12 -12.47 24.70
C HIS A 303 21.10 -13.31 25.53
N ASN A 304 21.28 -12.97 26.81
CA ASN A 304 22.17 -13.69 27.71
C ASN A 304 21.74 -15.16 27.88
N LEU A 305 20.43 -15.44 27.94
CA LEU A 305 19.86 -16.81 27.94
C LEU A 305 19.85 -17.51 26.56
N ARG A 306 20.27 -16.84 25.48
CA ARG A 306 20.22 -17.32 24.08
C ARG A 306 18.82 -17.68 23.56
N VAL A 307 17.77 -17.03 24.07
CA VAL A 307 16.36 -17.24 23.66
C VAL A 307 15.76 -16.06 22.89
N LEU A 308 16.51 -14.95 22.73
CA LEU A 308 16.04 -13.71 22.09
C LEU A 308 15.29 -13.90 20.75
N PRO A 309 15.76 -14.69 19.76
CA PRO A 309 15.06 -14.81 18.48
C PRO A 309 13.67 -15.42 18.63
N ASN A 310 13.57 -16.51 19.40
CA ASN A 310 12.32 -17.23 19.65
C ASN A 310 11.35 -16.38 20.47
N LEU A 311 11.85 -15.64 21.46
CA LEU A 311 11.07 -14.70 22.26
C LEU A 311 10.45 -13.59 21.39
N VAL A 312 11.26 -12.93 20.54
CA VAL A 312 10.75 -11.89 19.64
C VAL A 312 9.76 -12.45 18.62
N GLN A 313 9.99 -13.67 18.12
CA GLN A 313 9.05 -14.35 17.23
C GLN A 313 7.72 -14.66 17.93
N SER A 314 7.72 -15.15 19.17
CA SER A 314 6.50 -15.35 19.96
C SER A 314 5.73 -14.04 20.13
N LEU A 315 6.38 -13.00 20.66
CA LEU A 315 5.75 -11.70 20.92
C LEU A 315 5.13 -11.08 19.65
N LEU A 316 5.78 -11.27 18.49
CA LEU A 316 5.25 -10.81 17.21
C LEU A 316 4.04 -11.64 16.76
N ASN A 317 4.05 -12.96 16.97
CA ASN A 317 2.89 -13.83 16.73
C ASN A 317 1.72 -13.45 17.67
N ASP A 318 1.98 -13.30 18.97
CA ASP A 318 0.98 -12.94 19.99
C ASP A 318 0.31 -11.60 19.66
N LEU A 319 1.10 -10.58 19.30
CA LEU A 319 0.60 -9.26 18.89
C LEU A 319 -0.17 -9.29 17.56
N THR A 320 0.19 -10.16 16.61
CA THR A 320 -0.48 -10.25 15.30
C THR A 320 -1.72 -11.14 15.32
N GLU A 321 -1.76 -12.20 16.13
CA GLU A 321 -2.97 -12.99 16.39
C GLU A 321 -4.01 -12.16 17.17
N ALA A 322 -3.59 -11.40 18.19
CA ALA A 322 -4.48 -10.48 18.89
C ALA A 322 -5.14 -9.48 17.93
N VAL A 323 -4.36 -8.96 16.95
CA VAL A 323 -4.87 -8.09 15.88
C VAL A 323 -5.84 -8.81 14.95
N GLU A 324 -5.56 -10.04 14.48
CA GLU A 324 -6.54 -10.76 13.67
C GLU A 324 -7.82 -11.05 14.46
N GLY A 325 -7.71 -11.41 15.75
CA GLY A 325 -8.86 -11.61 16.64
C GLY A 325 -9.73 -10.36 16.78
N ARG A 326 -9.11 -9.18 16.96
CA ARG A 326 -9.78 -7.88 17.06
C ARG A 326 -10.50 -7.48 15.77
N ILE A 327 -9.82 -7.60 14.62
CA ILE A 327 -10.44 -7.36 13.29
C ILE A 327 -11.62 -8.32 13.09
N ARG A 328 -11.42 -9.62 13.34
CA ARG A 328 -12.46 -10.65 13.22
C ARG A 328 -13.66 -10.37 14.13
N HIS A 329 -13.45 -9.84 15.33
CA HIS A 329 -14.51 -9.43 16.25
C HIS A 329 -15.30 -8.23 15.72
N ALA A 330 -14.63 -7.16 15.26
CA ALA A 330 -15.28 -5.94 14.80
C ALA A 330 -16.26 -6.17 13.64
N PHE A 331 -15.90 -7.02 12.67
CA PHE A 331 -16.74 -7.35 11.51
C PHE A 331 -17.79 -8.46 11.78
N ASN A 332 -17.88 -9.02 12.99
CA ASN A 332 -18.76 -10.14 13.31
C ASN A 332 -20.20 -9.71 13.69
N ILE A 333 -21.08 -9.63 12.69
CA ILE A 333 -22.50 -9.28 12.87
C ILE A 333 -23.25 -10.21 13.85
N SER A 334 -22.85 -11.48 13.98
CA SER A 334 -23.50 -12.42 14.91
C SER A 334 -23.23 -12.10 16.39
N GLN A 335 -22.12 -11.40 16.70
CA GLN A 335 -21.83 -10.91 18.05
C GLN A 335 -22.57 -9.60 18.33
N ILE A 336 -22.68 -8.70 17.35
CA ILE A 336 -23.53 -7.48 17.43
C ILE A 336 -24.99 -7.86 17.73
N SER A 337 -25.52 -8.86 17.02
CA SER A 337 -26.87 -9.41 17.26
C SER A 337 -27.05 -9.89 18.72
N LYS A 338 -26.08 -10.62 19.28
CA LYS A 338 -26.12 -11.11 20.67
C LYS A 338 -26.05 -9.97 21.70
N GLU A 339 -25.20 -8.96 21.49
CA GLU A 339 -25.05 -7.82 22.40
C GLU A 339 -26.31 -6.94 22.46
N LEU A 340 -26.98 -6.75 21.32
CA LEU A 340 -28.23 -5.99 21.27
C LEU A 340 -29.38 -6.77 21.92
N SER A 341 -29.55 -8.06 21.61
CA SER A 341 -30.55 -8.90 22.28
C SER A 341 -30.29 -9.11 23.79
N ALA A 342 -29.04 -8.98 24.25
CA ALA A 342 -28.74 -8.94 25.68
C ALA A 342 -29.24 -7.64 26.33
N LYS A 343 -29.05 -6.48 25.69
CA LYS A 343 -29.50 -5.17 26.18
C LYS A 343 -31.02 -4.97 26.11
N GLU A 344 -31.74 -5.63 25.20
CA GLU A 344 -33.20 -5.63 25.18
C GLU A 344 -33.81 -6.39 26.37
N SER A 345 -33.10 -7.39 26.91
CA SER A 345 -33.63 -8.27 27.96
C SER A 345 -33.94 -7.57 29.30
N THR A 346 -33.41 -6.36 29.52
CA THR A 346 -33.69 -5.54 30.71
C THR A 346 -34.93 -4.64 30.59
N THR A 347 -35.59 -4.56 29.42
CA THR A 347 -36.53 -3.44 29.16
C THR A 347 -37.86 -3.82 28.46
N SER A 348 -38.34 -5.07 28.56
CA SER A 348 -39.80 -5.36 28.50
C SER A 348 -40.12 -6.82 28.90
N ALA A 349 -41.03 -7.00 29.86
CA ALA A 349 -41.38 -8.32 30.42
C ALA A 349 -42.65 -8.95 29.79
N THR A 350 -43.08 -8.48 28.62
CA THR A 350 -44.46 -8.69 28.11
C THR A 350 -44.56 -9.10 26.64
N SER A 351 -43.75 -10.09 26.22
CA SER A 351 -44.14 -10.99 25.12
C SER A 351 -43.42 -12.34 25.22
N LEU A 352 -44.19 -13.41 25.43
CA LEU A 352 -43.66 -14.78 25.68
C LEU A 352 -43.98 -15.79 24.57
N LEU A 353 -44.45 -15.35 23.41
CA LEU A 353 -44.81 -16.23 22.30
C LEU A 353 -43.95 -15.96 21.05
N TYR A 354 -43.49 -17.05 20.43
CA TYR A 354 -42.76 -17.09 19.15
C TYR A 354 -41.29 -16.61 19.14
N ARG A 355 -40.45 -17.10 20.06
CA ARG A 355 -38.98 -16.94 20.03
C ARG A 355 -38.31 -17.85 18.97
N SER A 356 -38.70 -17.74 17.70
CA SER A 356 -38.09 -18.53 16.61
C SER A 356 -36.79 -17.91 16.10
N ARG A 357 -35.70 -18.70 16.03
CA ARG A 357 -34.39 -18.44 15.38
C ARG A 357 -33.77 -17.04 15.65
N VAL A 358 -32.64 -17.01 16.36
CA VAL A 358 -31.81 -15.80 16.51
C VAL A 358 -31.49 -15.21 15.13
N ARG A 359 -32.04 -14.03 14.84
CA ARG A 359 -31.94 -13.38 13.54
C ARG A 359 -30.61 -12.61 13.48
N THR A 360 -29.70 -13.10 12.63
CA THR A 360 -28.34 -12.56 12.51
C THR A 360 -28.25 -11.28 11.67
N GLU A 361 -29.14 -11.11 10.69
CA GLU A 361 -29.28 -9.84 9.95
C GLU A 361 -30.38 -8.94 10.53
N PRO A 362 -30.15 -7.62 10.66
CA PRO A 362 -31.15 -6.67 11.16
C PRO A 362 -32.33 -6.49 10.20
N THR A 363 -33.40 -5.90 10.72
CA THR A 363 -34.54 -5.42 9.92
C THR A 363 -34.44 -3.91 9.73
N ASN A 364 -35.28 -3.31 8.88
CA ASN A 364 -35.33 -1.85 8.70
C ASN A 364 -35.55 -1.08 10.02
N VAL A 365 -36.13 -1.71 11.04
CA VAL A 365 -36.36 -1.11 12.37
C VAL A 365 -35.12 -1.20 13.26
N THR A 366 -34.37 -2.32 13.24
CA THR A 366 -33.18 -2.52 14.08
C THR A 366 -31.86 -2.09 13.43
N ALA A 367 -31.84 -1.90 12.10
CA ALA A 367 -30.67 -1.47 11.34
C ALA A 367 -29.96 -0.20 11.90
N PRO A 368 -30.65 0.84 12.41
CA PRO A 368 -29.98 1.99 13.03
C PRO A 368 -29.17 1.62 14.28
N GLN A 369 -29.72 0.74 15.13
CA GLN A 369 -29.05 0.27 16.36
C GLN A 369 -27.84 -0.61 16.05
N PHE A 370 -27.99 -1.54 15.09
CA PHE A 370 -26.89 -2.33 14.55
C PHE A 370 -25.80 -1.44 13.92
N GLY A 371 -26.18 -0.36 13.25
CA GLY A 371 -25.25 0.62 12.68
C GLY A 371 -24.43 1.34 13.75
N ILE A 372 -25.07 1.84 14.80
CA ILE A 372 -24.39 2.49 15.93
C ILE A 372 -23.40 1.54 16.61
N ALA A 373 -23.83 0.29 16.88
CA ALA A 373 -22.96 -0.73 17.48
C ALA A 373 -21.76 -1.11 16.59
N LEU A 374 -21.98 -1.24 15.27
CA LEU A 374 -20.92 -1.49 14.30
C LEU A 374 -19.89 -0.37 14.26
N TRP A 375 -20.32 0.89 14.17
CA TRP A 375 -19.39 2.02 14.12
C TRP A 375 -18.59 2.19 15.41
N SER A 376 -19.22 2.02 16.58
CA SER A 376 -18.52 2.05 17.87
C SER A 376 -17.46 0.95 17.98
N ARG A 377 -17.74 -0.26 17.49
CA ARG A 377 -16.74 -1.35 17.41
C ARG A 377 -15.59 -1.05 16.44
N LEU A 378 -15.86 -0.37 15.33
CA LEU A 378 -14.83 0.06 14.37
C LEU A 378 -13.97 1.21 14.91
N GLU A 379 -14.55 2.10 15.72
CA GLU A 379 -13.81 3.14 16.45
C GLU A 379 -12.87 2.51 17.48
N THR A 380 -13.35 1.59 18.33
CA THR A 380 -12.49 0.83 19.27
C THR A 380 -11.41 0.02 18.54
N LEU A 381 -11.72 -0.59 17.38
CA LEU A 381 -10.72 -1.31 16.58
C LEU A 381 -9.54 -0.41 16.18
N ILE A 382 -9.77 0.87 15.85
CA ILE A 382 -8.69 1.79 15.47
C ILE A 382 -7.77 2.10 16.66
N ASP A 383 -8.31 2.32 17.86
CA ASP A 383 -7.49 2.49 19.06
C ASP A 383 -6.67 1.22 19.35
N GLU A 384 -7.33 0.05 19.29
CA GLU A 384 -6.68 -1.24 19.53
C GLU A 384 -5.58 -1.59 18.49
N LEU A 385 -5.77 -1.22 17.22
CA LEU A 385 -4.76 -1.34 16.16
C LEU A 385 -3.61 -0.34 16.36
N SER A 386 -3.90 0.88 16.81
CA SER A 386 -2.90 1.90 17.13
C SER A 386 -1.95 1.41 18.23
N ASP A 387 -2.52 0.90 19.32
CA ASP A 387 -1.77 0.32 20.45
C ASP A 387 -0.84 -0.81 20.03
N CYS A 388 -1.34 -1.78 19.25
CA CYS A 388 -0.51 -2.89 18.77
C CYS A 388 0.59 -2.42 17.81
N CYS A 389 0.31 -1.43 16.93
CA CYS A 389 1.31 -0.85 16.05
C CYS A 389 2.43 -0.16 16.86
N ILE A 390 2.07 0.69 17.83
CA ILE A 390 3.03 1.39 18.69
C ILE A 390 3.88 0.41 19.51
N LYS A 391 3.30 -0.71 19.98
CA LYS A 391 4.04 -1.79 20.66
C LYS A 391 5.06 -2.47 19.73
N VAL A 392 4.68 -2.83 18.50
CA VAL A 392 5.60 -3.43 17.51
C VAL A 392 6.74 -2.47 17.14
N TYR A 393 6.46 -1.19 16.89
CA TYR A 393 7.52 -0.21 16.59
C TYR A 393 8.40 0.13 17.81
N THR A 394 7.86 0.09 19.03
CA THR A 394 8.66 0.25 20.26
C THR A 394 9.62 -0.94 20.41
N LEU A 395 9.13 -2.16 20.21
CA LEU A 395 9.94 -3.38 20.18
C LEU A 395 11.03 -3.32 19.09
N GLU A 396 10.68 -2.92 17.86
CA GLU A 396 11.66 -2.82 16.76
C GLU A 396 12.75 -1.76 17.06
N LYS A 397 12.37 -0.61 17.63
CA LYS A 397 13.30 0.45 18.02
C LYS A 397 14.25 0.03 19.14
N VAL A 398 13.77 -0.67 20.18
CA VAL A 398 14.64 -1.14 21.27
C VAL A 398 15.62 -2.20 20.76
N LEU A 399 15.17 -3.13 19.91
CA LEU A 399 16.03 -4.14 19.29
C LEU A 399 17.10 -3.53 18.37
N GLN A 400 16.79 -2.46 17.64
CA GLN A 400 17.79 -1.72 16.84
C GLN A 400 18.81 -0.97 17.71
N LEU A 401 18.37 -0.39 18.84
CA LEU A 401 19.20 0.46 19.70
C LEU A 401 20.14 -0.33 20.64
N LYS A 402 19.70 -1.45 21.22
CA LYS A 402 20.60 -2.34 21.99
C LYS A 402 21.50 -3.13 21.04
N LYS A 403 22.77 -3.23 21.45
CA LYS A 403 23.82 -4.05 20.83
C LYS A 403 24.47 -4.91 21.88
N ASP A 404 24.98 -6.06 21.49
CA ASP A 404 25.85 -6.83 22.38
C ASP A 404 27.17 -6.07 22.63
N ALA A 405 27.62 -6.06 23.88
CA ALA A 405 28.85 -5.38 24.29
C ALA A 405 30.09 -6.03 23.67
N SER A 406 30.10 -7.35 23.46
CA SER A 406 31.29 -8.11 23.04
C SER A 406 31.45 -8.20 21.51
N THR A 407 30.35 -8.31 20.77
CA THR A 407 30.32 -8.50 19.31
C THR A 407 29.85 -7.28 18.53
N GLN A 408 29.26 -6.28 19.20
CA GLN A 408 28.73 -5.04 18.61
C GLN A 408 27.61 -5.21 17.55
N THR A 409 27.09 -6.42 17.36
CA THR A 409 25.89 -6.69 16.55
C THR A 409 24.64 -6.17 17.25
N SER A 410 23.65 -5.73 16.47
CA SER A 410 22.36 -5.30 17.00
C SER A 410 21.53 -6.50 17.45
N PHE A 411 20.70 -6.32 18.47
CA PHE A 411 19.70 -7.33 18.84
C PHE A 411 18.67 -7.57 17.72
N MET A 412 18.51 -6.60 16.80
CA MET A 412 17.79 -6.80 15.53
C MET A 412 18.44 -7.88 14.66
N ASP A 413 19.76 -7.87 14.50
CA ASP A 413 20.49 -8.81 13.63
C ASP A 413 20.36 -10.25 14.15
N GLU A 414 20.22 -10.42 15.48
CA GLU A 414 19.94 -11.70 16.10
C GLU A 414 18.46 -12.12 15.98
N ALA A 415 17.50 -11.21 16.21
CA ALA A 415 16.09 -11.51 16.01
C ALA A 415 15.79 -11.93 14.57
N MET A 416 16.44 -11.30 13.59
CA MET A 416 16.36 -11.66 12.16
C MET A 416 16.92 -13.05 11.81
N LYS A 417 17.52 -13.80 12.76
CA LYS A 417 17.85 -15.23 12.56
C LYS A 417 16.62 -16.14 12.62
N ALA A 418 15.53 -15.69 13.27
CA ALA A 418 14.25 -16.41 13.37
C ALA A 418 13.09 -15.71 12.64
N LEU A 419 13.28 -14.45 12.21
CA LEU A 419 12.28 -13.66 11.50
C LEU A 419 12.62 -13.54 10.01
N GLU A 420 11.71 -13.94 9.13
CA GLU A 420 11.86 -13.73 7.68
C GLU A 420 11.81 -12.25 7.28
N ASN A 421 11.10 -11.43 8.05
CA ASN A 421 10.78 -10.03 7.76
C ASN A 421 10.80 -9.20 9.05
N LYS A 422 11.08 -7.89 8.91
CA LYS A 422 11.06 -6.93 10.03
C LYS A 422 9.73 -6.98 10.80
N PRO A 423 9.73 -6.80 12.14
CA PRO A 423 8.51 -6.80 12.95
C PRO A 423 7.41 -5.87 12.41
N SER A 424 7.74 -4.63 12.06
CA SER A 424 6.80 -3.68 11.44
C SER A 424 6.22 -4.19 10.11
N SER A 425 7.06 -4.70 9.21
CA SER A 425 6.63 -5.22 7.90
C SER A 425 5.68 -6.41 8.04
N THR A 426 6.01 -7.35 8.93
CA THR A 426 5.16 -8.51 9.27
C THR A 426 3.81 -8.03 9.82
N PHE A 427 3.83 -7.09 10.79
CA PHE A 427 2.62 -6.51 11.38
C PHE A 427 1.69 -5.90 10.33
N TRP A 428 2.16 -4.94 9.53
CA TRP A 428 1.32 -4.29 8.51
C TRP A 428 0.79 -5.28 7.47
N THR A 429 1.58 -6.29 7.12
CA THR A 429 1.19 -7.33 6.16
C THR A 429 0.16 -8.32 6.75
N VAL A 430 0.11 -8.53 8.07
CA VAL A 430 -0.98 -9.28 8.72
C VAL A 430 -2.24 -8.42 8.88
N VAL A 431 -2.11 -7.16 9.34
CA VAL A 431 -3.23 -6.22 9.45
C VAL A 431 -3.95 -6.08 8.11
N ALA A 432 -3.21 -5.83 7.02
CA ALA A 432 -3.79 -5.69 5.68
C ALA A 432 -4.48 -6.97 5.19
N ARG A 433 -3.83 -8.15 5.34
CA ARG A 433 -4.44 -9.44 4.95
C ARG A 433 -5.71 -9.77 5.75
N SER A 434 -5.72 -9.49 7.06
CA SER A 434 -6.87 -9.72 7.93
C SER A 434 -8.04 -8.78 7.62
N LEU A 435 -7.76 -7.48 7.44
CA LEU A 435 -8.76 -6.50 6.98
C LEU A 435 -9.33 -6.90 5.62
N GLU A 436 -8.50 -7.26 4.65
CA GLU A 436 -8.95 -7.62 3.29
C GLU A 436 -9.85 -8.86 3.32
N LYS A 437 -9.42 -9.90 4.04
CA LYS A 437 -10.18 -11.13 4.29
C LYS A 437 -11.56 -10.83 4.88
N HIS A 438 -11.62 -10.13 6.01
CA HIS A 438 -12.89 -9.92 6.72
C HIS A 438 -13.78 -8.83 6.08
N CYS A 439 -13.23 -7.85 5.36
CA CYS A 439 -14.03 -6.94 4.50
C CYS A 439 -14.66 -7.71 3.34
N LYS A 440 -13.91 -8.56 2.63
CA LYS A 440 -14.45 -9.38 1.53
C LYS A 440 -15.45 -10.43 2.00
N GLU A 441 -15.22 -11.04 3.17
CA GLU A 441 -16.13 -12.01 3.77
C GLU A 441 -17.43 -11.37 4.27
N SER A 442 -17.37 -10.28 5.04
CA SER A 442 -18.57 -9.61 5.58
C SER A 442 -19.40 -8.93 4.49
N SER A 443 -18.76 -8.36 3.46
CA SER A 443 -19.44 -7.79 2.27
C SER A 443 -20.18 -8.81 1.41
N ARG A 444 -19.81 -10.10 1.48
CA ARG A 444 -20.49 -11.22 0.80
C ARG A 444 -21.51 -11.95 1.67
N SER A 445 -21.26 -12.04 2.97
CA SER A 445 -22.09 -12.81 3.91
C SER A 445 -23.21 -12.00 4.57
N SER A 446 -23.16 -10.67 4.56
CA SER A 446 -24.25 -9.81 5.04
C SER A 446 -24.54 -8.63 4.11
N THR A 447 -25.82 -8.55 3.74
CA THR A 447 -26.37 -7.43 2.96
C THR A 447 -26.32 -6.12 3.76
N PHE A 448 -26.56 -6.19 5.08
CA PHE A 448 -26.45 -5.04 5.98
C PHE A 448 -25.02 -4.46 6.02
N MET A 449 -24.00 -5.32 6.10
CA MET A 449 -22.60 -4.88 6.08
C MET A 449 -22.23 -4.25 4.73
N GLN A 450 -22.63 -4.88 3.63
CA GLN A 450 -22.40 -4.38 2.27
C GLN A 450 -23.08 -3.01 2.03
N GLN A 451 -24.27 -2.79 2.58
CA GLN A 451 -24.95 -1.50 2.47
C GLN A 451 -24.34 -0.45 3.40
N THR A 452 -24.23 -0.73 4.71
CA THR A 452 -23.81 0.24 5.73
C THR A 452 -22.36 0.71 5.54
N LEU A 453 -21.42 -0.19 5.27
CA LEU A 453 -20.03 0.19 5.03
C LEU A 453 -19.79 0.65 3.58
N GLY A 454 -20.58 0.17 2.61
CA GLY A 454 -20.53 0.63 1.22
C GLY A 454 -21.18 1.99 0.96
N SER A 455 -22.05 2.49 1.85
CA SER A 455 -22.50 3.90 1.83
C SER A 455 -21.69 4.77 2.80
N GLY A 456 -21.34 4.22 3.97
CA GLY A 456 -20.54 4.88 4.99
C GLY A 456 -19.03 4.83 4.78
N TYR A 457 -18.53 4.41 3.62
CA TYR A 457 -17.09 4.34 3.32
C TYR A 457 -16.32 5.63 3.66
N PRO A 458 -16.84 6.85 3.39
CA PRO A 458 -16.20 8.10 3.85
C PRO A 458 -15.98 8.19 5.37
N ARG A 459 -16.85 7.60 6.22
CA ARG A 459 -16.64 7.52 7.67
C ARG A 459 -15.56 6.49 8.00
N LEU A 460 -15.62 5.31 7.38
CA LEU A 460 -14.60 4.27 7.55
C LEU A 460 -13.21 4.78 7.20
N LEU A 461 -13.06 5.48 6.08
CA LEU A 461 -11.80 6.05 5.63
C LEU A 461 -11.25 7.10 6.63
N ARG A 462 -12.10 7.93 7.24
CA ARG A 462 -11.68 8.86 8.31
C ARG A 462 -11.14 8.15 9.55
N LEU A 463 -11.73 7.02 9.94
CA LEU A 463 -11.20 6.19 11.04
C LEU A 463 -9.80 5.66 10.70
N PHE A 464 -9.54 5.28 9.44
CA PHE A 464 -8.19 4.91 8.99
C PHE A 464 -7.23 6.10 8.85
N HIS A 465 -7.70 7.32 8.56
CA HIS A 465 -6.87 8.53 8.65
C HIS A 465 -6.47 8.83 10.10
N GLU A 466 -7.39 8.63 11.06
CA GLU A 466 -7.10 8.77 12.48
C GLU A 466 -6.09 7.73 12.97
N PHE A 467 -6.21 6.47 12.52
CA PHE A 467 -5.20 5.43 12.72
C PHE A 467 -3.82 5.87 12.23
N PHE A 468 -3.70 6.30 10.96
CA PHE A 468 -2.43 6.75 10.39
C PHE A 468 -1.86 7.97 11.13
N ALA A 469 -2.72 8.91 11.56
CA ALA A 469 -2.29 10.08 12.33
C ALA A 469 -1.79 9.70 13.74
N LYS A 470 -2.45 8.75 14.43
CA LYS A 470 -2.00 8.21 15.72
C LYS A 470 -0.67 7.47 15.58
N THR A 471 -0.51 6.64 14.54
CA THR A 471 0.74 5.88 14.35
C THR A 471 1.92 6.76 13.91
N ALA A 472 1.70 7.77 13.05
CA ALA A 472 2.76 8.63 12.50
C ALA A 472 3.57 9.44 13.54
N VAL A 473 3.11 9.53 14.80
CA VAL A 473 3.89 10.08 15.92
C VAL A 473 5.02 9.13 16.34
N HIS A 474 4.87 7.83 16.08
CA HIS A 474 5.76 6.75 16.51
C HIS A 474 6.40 5.99 15.34
N THR A 475 5.97 6.22 14.09
CA THR A 475 6.36 5.48 12.87
C THR A 475 6.72 6.45 11.74
N ASP A 476 7.45 5.97 10.74
CA ASP A 476 7.72 6.74 9.51
C ASP A 476 6.56 6.67 8.48
N THR A 477 5.34 6.32 8.91
CA THR A 477 4.18 6.18 8.01
C THR A 477 3.59 7.55 7.68
N ILE A 478 3.63 7.93 6.41
CA ILE A 478 3.17 9.22 5.89
C ILE A 478 1.92 8.99 5.05
N TYR A 479 0.82 9.68 5.38
CA TYR A 479 -0.35 9.80 4.51
C TYR A 479 -0.69 11.27 4.27
N THR A 480 -0.37 11.79 3.08
CA THR A 480 -0.65 13.17 2.67
C THR A 480 -1.11 13.21 1.21
N GLN A 481 -1.48 14.41 0.72
CA GLN A 481 -1.84 14.62 -0.68
C GLN A 481 -0.66 14.43 -1.65
N GLU A 482 0.58 14.59 -1.17
CA GLU A 482 1.80 14.50 -1.99
C GLU A 482 2.51 13.14 -1.87
N LYS A 483 2.44 12.50 -0.69
CA LYS A 483 3.23 11.31 -0.35
C LYS A 483 2.41 10.32 0.47
N GLN A 484 2.51 9.05 0.12
CA GLN A 484 1.82 7.93 0.77
C GLN A 484 2.85 6.81 0.99
N SER A 485 2.99 6.34 2.23
CA SER A 485 3.93 5.25 2.56
C SER A 485 3.31 3.89 2.19
N PRO A 486 4.12 2.85 1.87
CA PRO A 486 3.59 1.57 1.38
C PRO A 486 2.65 0.88 2.37
N GLU A 487 2.84 1.08 3.67
CA GLU A 487 1.97 0.62 4.75
C GLU A 487 0.55 1.17 4.61
N THR A 488 0.43 2.48 4.38
CA THR A 488 -0.87 3.15 4.19
C THR A 488 -1.57 2.64 2.93
N ILE A 489 -0.81 2.42 1.85
CA ILE A 489 -1.32 1.93 0.56
C ILE A 489 -1.86 0.51 0.67
N ILE A 490 -1.19 -0.42 1.37
CA ILE A 490 -1.69 -1.80 1.53
C ILE A 490 -2.94 -1.87 2.43
N ILE A 491 -3.03 -1.01 3.44
CA ILE A 491 -4.21 -0.89 4.30
C ILE A 491 -5.41 -0.34 3.51
N LEU A 492 -5.23 0.74 2.75
CA LEU A 492 -6.31 1.28 1.91
C LEU A 492 -6.75 0.28 0.82
N ARG A 493 -5.81 -0.46 0.22
CA ARG A 493 -6.13 -1.55 -0.72
C ARG A 493 -6.97 -2.65 -0.07
N ALA A 494 -6.77 -2.98 1.21
CA ALA A 494 -7.58 -3.96 1.92
C ALA A 494 -9.07 -3.52 2.03
N LEU A 495 -9.34 -2.22 2.08
CA LEU A 495 -10.69 -1.63 2.16
C LEU A 495 -11.38 -1.45 0.80
N SER A 496 -10.67 -1.66 -0.32
CA SER A 496 -11.12 -1.37 -1.69
C SER A 496 -12.46 -1.99 -2.09
N THR A 497 -12.91 -3.06 -1.42
CA THR A 497 -14.23 -3.68 -1.65
C THR A 497 -15.39 -2.74 -1.27
N TYR A 498 -15.22 -1.93 -0.22
CA TYR A 498 -16.20 -0.91 0.16
C TYR A 498 -16.01 0.40 -0.60
N GLU A 499 -14.77 0.75 -0.94
CA GLU A 499 -14.45 1.89 -1.83
C GLU A 499 -15.15 1.73 -3.18
N GLN A 500 -14.98 0.59 -3.85
CA GLN A 500 -15.62 0.29 -5.14
C GLN A 500 -17.15 0.30 -5.03
N SER A 501 -17.71 -0.20 -3.91
CA SER A 501 -19.15 -0.13 -3.64
C SER A 501 -19.63 1.32 -3.52
N TYR A 502 -18.89 2.17 -2.82
CA TYR A 502 -19.20 3.59 -2.66
C TYR A 502 -19.08 4.36 -3.98
N VAL A 503 -17.97 4.18 -4.70
CA VAL A 503 -17.70 4.82 -6.00
C VAL A 503 -18.74 4.40 -7.03
N GLN A 504 -19.16 3.12 -7.08
CA GLN A 504 -20.25 2.70 -7.97
C GLN A 504 -21.60 3.29 -7.55
N LYS A 505 -21.92 3.37 -6.26
CA LYS A 505 -23.15 4.02 -5.78
C LYS A 505 -23.16 5.53 -6.09
N SER A 506 -21.99 6.19 -6.04
CA SER A 506 -21.81 7.59 -6.44
C SER A 506 -22.09 7.80 -7.93
N LEU A 507 -21.46 7.01 -8.80
CA LEU A 507 -21.73 7.01 -10.25
C LEU A 507 -23.20 6.74 -10.57
N ASN A 508 -23.83 5.80 -9.86
CA ASN A 508 -25.24 5.48 -10.04
C ASN A 508 -26.14 6.68 -9.66
N ARG A 509 -25.91 7.37 -8.54
CA ARG A 509 -26.68 8.57 -8.16
C ARG A 509 -26.54 9.71 -9.18
N LEU A 510 -25.32 9.95 -9.66
CA LEU A 510 -25.05 10.98 -10.68
C LEU A 510 -25.78 10.66 -11.99
N ASN A 511 -25.66 9.42 -12.47
CA ASN A 511 -26.33 8.96 -13.69
C ASN A 511 -27.86 8.91 -13.53
N GLU A 512 -28.38 8.61 -12.34
CA GLU A 512 -29.83 8.65 -12.05
C GLU A 512 -30.38 10.07 -12.16
N VAL A 513 -29.72 11.07 -11.56
CA VAL A 513 -30.15 12.48 -11.67
C VAL A 513 -30.05 12.99 -13.11
N VAL A 514 -29.00 12.60 -13.86
CA VAL A 514 -28.89 12.89 -15.30
C VAL A 514 -30.01 12.21 -16.11
N ALA A 515 -30.30 10.93 -15.85
CA ALA A 515 -31.34 10.18 -16.55
C ALA A 515 -32.74 10.75 -16.26
N GLN A 516 -33.07 11.05 -15.00
CA GLN A 516 -34.33 11.69 -14.61
C GLN A 516 -34.48 13.07 -15.26
N SER A 517 -33.42 13.88 -15.28
CA SER A 517 -33.42 15.22 -15.88
C SER A 517 -33.74 15.22 -17.38
N VAL A 518 -33.31 14.18 -18.12
CA VAL A 518 -33.50 14.11 -19.59
C VAL A 518 -34.61 13.11 -19.99
N ALA A 519 -35.28 12.45 -19.03
CA ALA A 519 -36.25 11.39 -19.28
C ALA A 519 -37.42 11.79 -20.21
N SER A 520 -37.86 13.04 -20.14
CA SER A 520 -38.96 13.59 -20.94
C SER A 520 -38.58 13.95 -22.39
N GLY A 521 -37.28 13.93 -22.72
CA GLY A 521 -36.74 14.26 -24.05
C GLY A 521 -37.27 15.61 -24.59
N ALA A 522 -37.52 15.67 -25.90
CA ALA A 522 -38.03 16.87 -26.56
C ALA A 522 -39.46 17.29 -26.14
N ARG A 523 -40.21 16.47 -25.38
CA ARG A 523 -41.58 16.81 -24.93
C ARG A 523 -41.58 17.74 -23.71
N ALA A 524 -40.60 17.61 -22.84
CA ALA A 524 -40.29 18.58 -21.80
C ALA A 524 -38.76 18.61 -21.62
N PRO A 525 -38.06 19.42 -22.42
CA PRO A 525 -36.61 19.55 -22.36
C PRO A 525 -36.12 20.00 -20.97
N PRO A 526 -34.94 19.53 -20.52
CA PRO A 526 -34.35 19.98 -19.27
C PRO A 526 -34.04 21.47 -19.31
N ALA A 527 -34.24 22.16 -18.19
CA ALA A 527 -34.09 23.60 -18.05
C ALA A 527 -33.31 23.95 -16.76
N MET A 528 -33.65 25.08 -16.13
CA MET A 528 -32.95 25.62 -14.96
C MET A 528 -32.97 24.68 -13.75
N GLY A 529 -34.09 24.01 -13.46
CA GLY A 529 -34.21 23.13 -12.29
C GLY A 529 -33.28 21.93 -12.38
N GLU A 530 -33.22 21.34 -13.57
CA GLU A 530 -32.44 20.15 -13.92
C GLU A 530 -30.94 20.46 -13.88
N GLY A 531 -30.51 21.55 -14.54
CA GLY A 531 -29.11 21.98 -14.54
C GLY A 531 -28.57 22.29 -13.13
N ILE A 532 -29.40 22.92 -12.29
CA ILE A 532 -29.09 23.15 -10.86
C ILE A 532 -29.05 21.83 -10.07
N SER A 533 -29.96 20.89 -10.33
CA SER A 533 -30.03 19.59 -9.65
C SER A 533 -28.81 18.71 -9.94
N ILE A 534 -28.39 18.64 -11.21
CA ILE A 534 -27.20 17.91 -11.65
C ILE A 534 -25.95 18.50 -11.00
N ALA A 535 -25.74 19.82 -11.11
CA ALA A 535 -24.56 20.47 -10.54
C ALA A 535 -24.52 20.39 -9.01
N ARG A 536 -25.68 20.47 -8.33
CA ARG A 536 -25.77 20.26 -6.87
C ARG A 536 -25.41 18.82 -6.49
N THR A 537 -25.89 17.83 -7.23
CA THR A 537 -25.55 16.42 -6.97
C THR A 537 -24.05 16.17 -7.17
N ALA A 538 -23.46 16.69 -8.25
CA ALA A 538 -22.03 16.63 -8.49
C ALA A 538 -21.20 17.30 -7.38
N ALA A 539 -21.58 18.51 -6.96
CA ALA A 539 -20.93 19.21 -5.84
C ALA A 539 -21.03 18.42 -4.52
N ASN A 540 -22.22 17.91 -4.17
CA ASN A 540 -22.43 17.12 -2.95
C ASN A 540 -21.58 15.84 -2.91
N GLU A 541 -21.42 15.14 -4.04
CA GLU A 541 -20.59 13.93 -4.14
C GLU A 541 -19.10 14.27 -3.99
N LEU A 542 -18.64 15.36 -4.62
CA LEU A 542 -17.26 15.85 -4.48
C LEU A 542 -16.98 16.31 -3.03
N ASP A 543 -17.92 17.01 -2.39
CA ASP A 543 -17.85 17.46 -0.99
C ASP A 543 -17.81 16.30 0.01
N ALA A 544 -18.57 15.23 -0.25
CA ALA A 544 -18.51 14.02 0.56
C ALA A 544 -17.11 13.37 0.53
N ALA A 545 -16.37 13.55 -0.56
CA ALA A 545 -15.06 12.95 -0.80
C ALA A 545 -13.86 13.88 -0.55
N LYS A 546 -14.00 15.22 -0.56
CA LYS A 546 -12.88 16.19 -0.61
C LYS A 546 -11.86 16.15 0.54
N PHE A 547 -12.15 15.42 1.61
CA PHE A 547 -11.22 15.20 2.71
C PHE A 547 -10.11 14.17 2.39
N ASP A 548 -10.26 13.37 1.32
CA ASP A 548 -9.26 12.40 0.89
C ASP A 548 -8.86 12.60 -0.59
N PRO A 549 -7.55 12.68 -0.91
CA PRO A 549 -7.06 12.97 -2.27
C PRO A 549 -7.29 11.86 -3.30
N LEU A 550 -7.44 10.59 -2.88
CA LEU A 550 -7.69 9.47 -3.79
C LEU A 550 -9.19 9.35 -4.08
N LEU A 551 -10.02 9.41 -3.04
CA LEU A 551 -11.47 9.27 -3.13
C LEU A 551 -12.10 10.43 -3.92
N VAL A 552 -11.67 11.68 -3.68
CA VAL A 552 -12.18 12.82 -4.45
C VAL A 552 -11.78 12.74 -5.93
N LYS A 553 -10.62 12.14 -6.23
CA LYS A 553 -10.14 11.91 -7.60
C LYS A 553 -10.90 10.78 -8.30
N ALA A 554 -11.34 9.76 -7.56
CA ALA A 554 -12.25 8.71 -8.05
C ALA A 554 -13.65 9.30 -8.33
N VAL A 555 -14.21 10.08 -7.41
CA VAL A 555 -15.52 10.73 -7.58
C VAL A 555 -15.49 11.77 -8.71
N ALA A 556 -14.41 12.54 -8.88
CA ALA A 556 -14.27 13.47 -10.00
C ALA A 556 -14.32 12.77 -11.38
N ARG A 557 -13.80 11.54 -11.50
CA ARG A 557 -13.93 10.72 -12.71
C ARG A 557 -15.36 10.21 -12.93
N ASN A 558 -16.10 9.91 -11.87
CA ASN A 558 -17.53 9.61 -11.97
C ASN A 558 -18.30 10.83 -12.48
N VAL A 559 -18.06 12.00 -11.89
CA VAL A 559 -18.69 13.27 -12.32
C VAL A 559 -18.35 13.57 -13.78
N GLN A 560 -17.08 13.43 -14.19
CA GLN A 560 -16.68 13.53 -15.60
C GLN A 560 -17.54 12.61 -16.50
N THR A 561 -17.57 11.31 -16.18
CA THR A 561 -18.33 10.30 -16.95
C THR A 561 -19.81 10.65 -17.06
N SER A 562 -20.42 11.13 -15.96
CA SER A 562 -21.83 11.53 -15.93
C SER A 562 -22.11 12.82 -16.70
N LEU A 563 -21.18 13.77 -16.73
CA LEU A 563 -21.30 15.01 -17.51
C LEU A 563 -21.04 14.77 -19.01
N GLU A 564 -20.16 13.84 -19.36
CA GLU A 564 -19.98 13.37 -20.74
C GLU A 564 -21.23 12.65 -21.25
N MET A 565 -21.87 11.81 -20.41
CA MET A 565 -23.17 11.20 -20.72
C MET A 565 -24.27 12.26 -20.86
N LEU A 566 -24.31 13.27 -19.98
CA LEU A 566 -25.24 14.39 -20.10
C LEU A 566 -25.04 15.14 -21.42
N LEU A 567 -23.81 15.44 -21.81
CA LEU A 567 -23.49 16.12 -23.07
C LEU A 567 -24.00 15.35 -24.30
N MET A 568 -23.75 14.04 -24.36
CA MET A 568 -24.28 13.18 -25.44
C MET A 568 -25.81 13.19 -25.50
N ARG A 569 -26.48 13.22 -24.33
CA ARG A 569 -27.94 13.31 -24.25
C ARG A 569 -28.46 14.68 -24.68
N LEU A 570 -27.81 15.78 -24.26
CA LEU A 570 -28.25 17.14 -24.56
C LEU A 570 -28.01 17.54 -26.01
N ASP A 571 -26.87 17.21 -26.64
CA ASP A 571 -26.65 17.51 -28.07
C ASP A 571 -27.66 16.78 -28.98
N SER A 572 -28.15 15.61 -28.56
CA SER A 572 -29.25 14.89 -29.24
C SER A 572 -30.62 15.60 -29.15
N LEU A 573 -30.77 16.59 -28.26
CA LEU A 573 -31.96 17.44 -28.13
C LEU A 573 -31.79 18.84 -28.74
N VAL A 574 -30.60 19.20 -29.26
CA VAL A 574 -30.36 20.51 -29.88
C VAL A 574 -30.91 20.51 -31.31
N VAL A 575 -31.93 21.34 -31.56
CA VAL A 575 -32.50 21.53 -32.89
C VAL A 575 -31.60 22.47 -33.71
N LYS A 576 -31.16 22.01 -34.89
CA LYS A 576 -30.19 22.71 -35.76
C LYS A 576 -30.83 23.27 -37.05
N ASP A 577 -32.16 23.15 -37.17
CA ASP A 577 -32.94 23.60 -38.32
C ASP A 577 -33.14 25.13 -38.37
N ARG A 578 -33.49 25.68 -39.55
CA ARG A 578 -33.83 27.10 -39.75
C ARG A 578 -34.85 27.65 -38.74
N TRP A 579 -35.79 26.83 -38.27
CA TRP A 579 -36.80 27.22 -37.29
C TRP A 579 -36.24 27.53 -35.89
N ALA A 580 -35.04 27.03 -35.54
CA ALA A 580 -34.36 27.38 -34.29
C ALA A 580 -33.80 28.81 -34.25
N ILE A 581 -33.63 29.47 -35.42
CA ILE A 581 -33.12 30.84 -35.55
C ILE A 581 -34.09 31.80 -36.26
N SER A 582 -35.34 31.37 -36.48
CA SER A 582 -36.35 32.13 -37.20
C SER A 582 -36.97 33.23 -36.33
N LEU A 583 -36.97 34.47 -36.82
CA LEU A 583 -37.57 35.62 -36.12
C LEU A 583 -38.88 36.07 -36.80
N LEU A 584 -39.60 35.12 -37.40
CA LEU A 584 -40.83 35.32 -38.16
C LEU A 584 -42.05 34.87 -37.34
N GLY A 585 -43.07 35.73 -37.29
CA GLY A 585 -44.30 35.51 -36.52
C GLY A 585 -44.32 36.28 -35.19
N PRO A 586 -45.46 36.28 -34.48
CA PRO A 586 -45.66 37.07 -33.26
C PRO A 586 -45.16 36.39 -31.97
N ILE A 587 -44.76 35.12 -32.03
CA ILE A 587 -44.28 34.32 -30.89
C ILE A 587 -43.03 33.52 -31.28
N SER A 588 -42.19 33.16 -30.31
CA SER A 588 -41.02 32.29 -30.54
C SER A 588 -41.43 30.90 -31.00
N THR A 589 -40.60 30.24 -31.82
CA THR A 589 -40.89 28.88 -32.28
C THR A 589 -40.78 27.84 -31.15
N PRO A 590 -41.45 26.67 -31.28
CA PRO A 590 -41.22 25.54 -30.37
C PRO A 590 -39.75 25.10 -30.36
N GLN A 591 -39.07 25.16 -31.51
CA GLN A 591 -37.65 24.82 -31.66
C GLN A 591 -36.75 25.80 -30.88
N GLN A 592 -37.05 27.11 -30.93
CA GLN A 592 -36.37 28.11 -30.09
C GLN A 592 -36.60 27.85 -28.60
N THR A 593 -37.84 27.53 -28.21
CA THR A 593 -38.19 27.26 -26.82
C THR A 593 -37.45 26.04 -26.27
N GLN A 594 -37.39 24.95 -27.05
CA GLN A 594 -36.61 23.75 -26.73
C GLN A 594 -35.11 24.05 -26.59
N ASN A 595 -34.53 24.74 -27.56
CA ASN A 595 -33.13 25.13 -27.52
C ASN A 595 -32.81 26.06 -26.34
N ALA A 596 -33.69 27.00 -26.02
CA ALA A 596 -33.52 27.92 -24.89
C ALA A 596 -33.57 27.21 -23.52
N GLN A 597 -34.41 26.18 -23.39
CA GLN A 597 -34.43 25.31 -22.21
C GLN A 597 -33.13 24.52 -22.08
N VAL A 598 -32.70 23.81 -23.13
CA VAL A 598 -31.44 23.04 -23.14
C VAL A 598 -30.23 23.95 -22.83
N ALA A 599 -30.16 25.13 -23.46
CA ALA A 599 -29.13 26.13 -23.16
C ALA A 599 -29.18 26.61 -21.70
N THR A 600 -30.38 26.87 -21.16
CA THR A 600 -30.55 27.24 -19.75
C THR A 600 -30.05 26.12 -18.80
N CYS A 601 -30.31 24.85 -19.12
CA CYS A 601 -29.78 23.71 -18.37
C CYS A 601 -28.25 23.67 -18.39
N LEU A 602 -27.65 23.75 -19.59
CA LEU A 602 -26.20 23.77 -19.80
C LEU A 602 -25.53 24.90 -19.01
N TYR A 603 -26.08 26.12 -19.09
CA TYR A 603 -25.54 27.30 -18.41
C TYR A 603 -25.56 27.16 -16.88
N HIS A 604 -26.69 26.80 -16.29
CA HIS A 604 -26.78 26.64 -14.83
C HIS A 604 -25.95 25.47 -14.30
N CYS A 605 -25.74 24.43 -15.12
CA CYS A 605 -24.84 23.34 -14.80
C CYS A 605 -23.37 23.80 -14.84
N ALA A 606 -22.94 24.35 -15.98
CA ALA A 606 -21.56 24.78 -16.22
C ALA A 606 -21.09 25.87 -15.25
N SER A 607 -21.92 26.89 -15.02
CA SER A 607 -21.60 28.02 -14.13
C SER A 607 -21.34 27.56 -12.68
N ARG A 608 -22.21 26.69 -12.15
CA ARG A 608 -22.08 26.14 -10.78
C ARG A 608 -20.90 25.17 -10.64
N LEU A 609 -20.61 24.39 -11.67
CA LEU A 609 -19.44 23.52 -11.69
C LEU A 609 -18.13 24.32 -11.81
N LYS A 610 -18.13 25.42 -12.56
CA LYS A 610 -16.98 26.34 -12.68
C LYS A 610 -16.66 27.05 -11.37
N SER A 611 -17.65 27.41 -10.54
CA SER A 611 -17.38 27.98 -9.21
C SER A 611 -16.62 27.04 -8.27
N LEU A 612 -16.63 25.72 -8.50
CA LEU A 612 -15.86 24.75 -7.71
C LEU A 612 -14.34 24.84 -7.95
N GLU A 613 -13.87 25.60 -8.96
CA GLU A 613 -12.45 25.83 -9.22
C GLU A 613 -11.72 26.53 -8.06
N ALA A 614 -12.46 27.26 -7.22
CA ALA A 614 -11.94 27.91 -6.02
C ALA A 614 -11.93 27.01 -4.76
N GLU A 615 -12.66 25.90 -4.77
CA GLU A 615 -12.86 25.03 -3.60
C GLU A 615 -12.16 23.66 -3.71
N LEU A 616 -11.86 23.20 -4.93
CA LEU A 616 -11.27 21.90 -5.21
C LEU A 616 -9.76 21.99 -5.52
N PRO A 617 -8.93 21.01 -5.12
CA PRO A 617 -7.52 20.99 -5.50
C PRO A 617 -7.33 20.96 -7.03
N THR A 618 -6.36 21.71 -7.54
CA THR A 618 -6.02 21.81 -8.98
C THR A 618 -5.96 20.46 -9.74
N PRO A 619 -5.33 19.38 -9.22
CA PRO A 619 -5.29 18.08 -9.92
C PRO A 619 -6.62 17.29 -9.90
N VAL A 620 -7.61 17.76 -9.15
CA VAL A 620 -8.99 17.25 -9.16
C VAL A 620 -9.81 18.06 -10.15
N PHE A 621 -9.73 19.40 -10.10
CA PHE A 621 -10.46 20.25 -11.03
C PHE A 621 -10.00 20.08 -12.49
N SER A 622 -8.73 19.73 -12.74
CA SER A 622 -8.24 19.42 -14.08
C SER A 622 -8.95 18.22 -14.75
N ILE A 623 -9.58 17.34 -13.99
CA ILE A 623 -10.41 16.22 -14.49
C ILE A 623 -11.81 16.72 -14.90
N LEU A 624 -12.32 17.74 -14.21
CA LEU A 624 -13.65 18.33 -14.45
C LEU A 624 -13.62 19.43 -15.52
N ARG A 625 -12.46 20.07 -15.76
CA ARG A 625 -12.34 21.17 -16.72
C ARG A 625 -12.78 20.78 -18.16
N PRO A 626 -12.40 19.61 -18.73
CA PRO A 626 -12.85 19.22 -20.08
C PRO A 626 -14.38 19.09 -20.24
N PRO A 627 -15.14 18.35 -19.40
CA PRO A 627 -16.60 18.31 -19.54
C PRO A 627 -17.27 19.65 -19.22
N ILE A 628 -16.75 20.45 -18.29
CA ILE A 628 -17.28 21.81 -18.02
C ILE A 628 -17.11 22.71 -19.27
N GLN A 629 -15.96 22.65 -19.93
CA GLN A 629 -15.75 23.32 -21.23
C GLN A 629 -16.67 22.75 -22.31
N GLY A 630 -16.93 21.43 -22.32
CA GLY A 630 -17.91 20.80 -23.20
C GLY A 630 -19.33 21.36 -23.03
N LEU A 631 -19.76 21.63 -21.80
CA LEU A 631 -21.07 22.26 -21.52
C LEU A 631 -21.14 23.69 -22.08
N GLY A 632 -20.10 24.51 -21.86
CA GLY A 632 -19.98 25.86 -22.45
C GLY A 632 -20.00 25.81 -23.98
N ASN A 633 -19.09 25.06 -24.59
CA ASN A 633 -18.99 24.89 -26.04
C ASN A 633 -20.26 24.32 -26.70
N THR A 634 -21.18 23.72 -25.93
CA THR A 634 -22.49 23.24 -26.42
C THR A 634 -23.59 24.28 -26.23
N PHE A 635 -23.49 25.11 -25.18
CA PHE A 635 -24.33 26.28 -24.98
C PHE A 635 -24.08 27.35 -26.06
N ASP A 636 -22.83 27.67 -26.34
CA ASP A 636 -22.43 28.68 -27.33
C ASP A 636 -22.95 28.31 -28.74
N LYS A 637 -22.83 27.03 -29.13
CA LYS A 637 -23.40 26.48 -30.38
C LYS A 637 -24.91 26.64 -30.54
N ILE A 638 -25.66 26.80 -29.44
CA ILE A 638 -27.11 27.05 -29.45
C ILE A 638 -27.39 28.56 -29.57
N VAL A 639 -26.58 29.37 -28.88
CA VAL A 639 -26.80 30.81 -28.69
C VAL A 639 -26.25 31.65 -29.85
N ASP A 640 -25.02 31.41 -30.29
CA ASP A 640 -24.34 32.25 -31.30
C ASP A 640 -25.09 32.33 -32.64
N PRO A 641 -25.69 31.25 -33.19
CA PRO A 641 -26.49 31.32 -34.40
C PRO A 641 -27.75 32.18 -34.22
N LEU A 642 -28.35 32.16 -33.03
CA LEU A 642 -29.54 32.93 -32.70
C LEU A 642 -29.21 34.42 -32.52
N LEU A 643 -28.17 34.76 -31.75
CA LEU A 643 -27.69 36.14 -31.60
C LEU A 643 -27.23 36.73 -32.95
N SER A 644 -26.58 35.93 -33.79
CA SER A 644 -26.20 36.33 -35.16
C SER A 644 -27.43 36.57 -36.05
N SER A 645 -28.47 35.74 -35.92
CA SER A 645 -29.75 35.95 -36.63
C SER A 645 -30.42 37.25 -36.17
N ILE A 646 -30.47 37.52 -34.85
CA ILE A 646 -31.00 38.75 -34.26
C ILE A 646 -30.25 39.98 -34.78
N ARG A 647 -28.91 39.98 -34.74
CA ARG A 647 -28.07 41.09 -35.26
C ARG A 647 -28.42 41.40 -36.73
N ARG A 648 -28.37 40.38 -37.59
CA ARG A 648 -28.63 40.55 -39.04
C ARG A 648 -30.05 41.04 -39.32
N GLU A 649 -31.04 40.52 -38.61
CA GLU A 649 -32.45 40.91 -38.78
C GLU A 649 -32.69 42.37 -38.38
N LEU A 650 -32.11 42.83 -37.26
CA LEU A 650 -32.22 44.22 -36.81
C LEU A 650 -31.49 45.18 -37.76
N SER A 651 -30.26 44.85 -38.19
CA SER A 651 -29.53 45.63 -39.20
C SER A 651 -30.27 45.70 -40.55
N SER A 652 -30.96 44.62 -40.95
CA SER A 652 -31.80 44.59 -42.17
C SER A 652 -33.02 45.50 -42.07
N ILE A 653 -33.58 45.70 -40.87
CA ILE A 653 -34.64 46.68 -40.63
C ILE A 653 -34.08 48.11 -40.68
N VAL A 654 -32.93 48.37 -40.04
CA VAL A 654 -32.24 49.68 -40.10
C VAL A 654 -31.88 50.07 -41.53
N ALA A 655 -31.40 49.13 -42.35
CA ALA A 655 -31.07 49.36 -43.75
C ALA A 655 -32.29 49.70 -44.66
N LYS A 656 -33.53 49.62 -44.15
CA LYS A 656 -34.71 50.16 -44.84
C LYS A 656 -34.71 51.70 -44.89
N LEU A 657 -33.86 52.38 -44.10
CA LEU A 657 -33.70 53.83 -44.11
C LEU A 657 -33.53 54.39 -45.53
N HIS A 658 -32.69 53.75 -46.35
CA HIS A 658 -32.38 54.13 -47.74
C HIS A 658 -33.55 53.95 -48.72
N LYS A 659 -34.70 53.46 -48.25
CA LYS A 659 -35.95 53.35 -49.03
C LYS A 659 -36.92 54.49 -48.76
N LEU A 660 -36.55 55.44 -47.89
CA LEU A 660 -37.27 56.69 -47.69
C LEU A 660 -36.63 57.77 -48.56
N ASP A 661 -37.45 58.56 -49.25
CA ASP A 661 -36.98 59.83 -49.81
C ASP A 661 -36.83 60.83 -48.66
N LEU A 662 -35.60 61.03 -48.20
CA LEU A 662 -35.23 62.03 -47.20
C LEU A 662 -34.86 63.38 -47.86
N GLY A 663 -34.97 63.50 -49.19
CA GLY A 663 -34.75 64.73 -49.95
C GLY A 663 -35.99 65.61 -50.04
N SER A 664 -37.16 65.01 -50.30
CA SER A 664 -38.45 65.73 -50.36
C SER A 664 -39.58 64.89 -49.75
N LEU A 665 -39.88 65.14 -48.48
CA LEU A 665 -41.02 64.53 -47.80
C LEU A 665 -42.31 65.29 -48.16
N ASP A 666 -43.37 64.55 -48.52
CA ASP A 666 -44.70 65.13 -48.68
C ASP A 666 -45.13 65.87 -47.40
N ALA A 667 -45.77 67.04 -47.54
CA ALA A 667 -46.21 67.86 -46.40
C ALA A 667 -47.24 67.16 -45.47
N SER A 668 -47.80 66.02 -45.89
CA SER A 668 -48.64 65.14 -45.07
C SER A 668 -47.85 64.16 -44.20
N ALA A 669 -46.58 63.87 -44.54
CA ALA A 669 -45.69 63.01 -43.78
C ALA A 669 -45.02 63.73 -42.59
N GLY A 670 -44.88 65.07 -42.66
CA GLY A 670 -44.26 65.92 -41.63
C GLY A 670 -44.97 65.99 -40.26
N MET A 671 -45.91 65.09 -39.98
CA MET A 671 -46.69 65.02 -38.72
C MET A 671 -45.90 64.43 -37.53
N GLY A 672 -44.63 64.78 -37.40
CA GLY A 672 -43.83 64.66 -36.15
C GLY A 672 -43.71 63.26 -35.52
N GLY A 673 -43.86 62.19 -36.30
CA GLY A 673 -43.86 60.81 -35.80
C GLY A 673 -42.68 59.97 -36.32
N PRO A 674 -42.35 58.85 -35.66
CA PRO A 674 -41.27 57.98 -36.12
C PRO A 674 -41.62 57.25 -37.42
N SER A 675 -40.59 57.01 -38.23
CA SER A 675 -40.66 56.36 -39.54
C SER A 675 -41.18 54.91 -39.46
N THR A 676 -41.64 54.38 -40.59
CA THR A 676 -42.15 53.00 -40.68
C THR A 676 -41.11 51.96 -40.30
N TYR A 677 -39.87 52.06 -40.80
CA TYR A 677 -38.78 51.15 -40.41
C TYR A 677 -38.39 51.29 -38.93
N MET A 678 -38.56 52.47 -38.32
CA MET A 678 -38.31 52.66 -36.90
C MET A 678 -39.39 51.96 -36.07
N LYS A 679 -40.67 52.06 -36.46
CA LYS A 679 -41.76 51.28 -35.85
C LYS A 679 -41.52 49.77 -35.97
N ASP A 680 -41.15 49.28 -37.17
CA ASP A 680 -40.73 47.89 -37.38
C ASP A 680 -39.60 47.48 -36.40
N LEU A 681 -38.61 48.35 -36.18
CA LEU A 681 -37.47 48.10 -35.30
C LEU A 681 -37.89 48.04 -33.83
N VAL A 682 -38.75 48.96 -33.37
CA VAL A 682 -39.28 48.95 -31.99
C VAL A 682 -40.13 47.72 -31.74
N GLU A 683 -41.00 47.33 -32.68
CA GLU A 683 -41.76 46.08 -32.59
C GLU A 683 -40.83 44.86 -32.55
N LYS A 684 -39.81 44.81 -33.41
CA LYS A 684 -38.85 43.70 -33.45
C LYS A 684 -37.99 43.59 -32.20
N LEU A 685 -37.54 44.71 -31.64
CA LEU A 685 -36.80 44.76 -30.37
C LEU A 685 -37.68 44.24 -29.22
N ASN A 686 -38.95 44.66 -29.14
CA ASN A 686 -39.89 44.16 -28.13
C ASN A 686 -40.14 42.65 -28.30
N PHE A 687 -40.34 42.16 -29.54
CA PHE A 687 -40.46 40.73 -29.83
C PHE A 687 -39.20 39.94 -29.40
N VAL A 688 -38.01 40.39 -29.81
CA VAL A 688 -36.74 39.74 -29.43
C VAL A 688 -36.58 39.68 -27.92
N LYS A 689 -36.94 40.75 -27.20
CA LYS A 689 -36.87 40.80 -25.74
C LYS A 689 -37.87 39.86 -25.05
N ILE A 690 -39.16 39.98 -25.39
CA ILE A 690 -40.27 39.34 -24.66
C ILE A 690 -40.48 37.89 -25.09
N GLU A 691 -40.33 37.59 -26.38
CA GLU A 691 -40.60 36.27 -26.91
C GLU A 691 -39.34 35.43 -27.12
N VAL A 692 -38.20 35.99 -27.51
CA VAL A 692 -36.99 35.18 -27.79
C VAL A 692 -36.06 35.10 -26.59
N LEU A 693 -35.49 36.23 -26.14
CA LEU A 693 -34.48 36.26 -25.08
C LEU A 693 -35.06 35.84 -23.72
N ALA A 694 -36.32 36.15 -23.44
CA ALA A 694 -36.98 35.77 -22.18
C ALA A 694 -37.16 34.25 -21.97
N LYS A 695 -36.98 33.42 -23.01
CA LYS A 695 -36.97 31.95 -22.84
C LYS A 695 -35.63 31.41 -22.29
N PHE A 696 -34.58 32.24 -22.25
CA PHE A 696 -33.26 31.90 -21.73
C PHE A 696 -33.08 32.45 -20.30
N ASN A 697 -33.22 31.61 -19.28
CA ASN A 697 -33.13 32.03 -17.88
C ASN A 697 -31.67 32.13 -17.38
N VAL A 698 -30.80 32.84 -18.12
CA VAL A 698 -29.34 32.86 -17.90
C VAL A 698 -28.83 33.99 -16.97
N GLY A 699 -29.73 34.82 -16.44
CA GLY A 699 -29.36 35.87 -15.47
C GLY A 699 -28.48 36.96 -16.08
N ASP A 700 -27.34 37.27 -15.45
CA ASP A 700 -26.49 38.41 -15.83
C ASP A 700 -26.02 38.39 -17.30
N LEU A 701 -25.76 37.19 -17.86
CA LEU A 701 -25.39 36.99 -19.26
C LEU A 701 -26.46 37.51 -20.24
N GLN A 702 -27.74 37.52 -19.85
CA GLN A 702 -28.81 38.10 -20.67
C GLN A 702 -28.66 39.62 -20.80
N ARG A 703 -28.12 40.31 -19.77
CA ARG A 703 -27.81 41.75 -19.83
C ARG A 703 -26.64 42.04 -20.75
N GLU A 704 -25.64 41.16 -20.77
CA GLU A 704 -24.50 41.24 -21.69
C GLU A 704 -24.96 41.12 -23.14
N TRP A 705 -25.79 40.11 -23.46
CA TRP A 705 -26.42 39.99 -24.78
C TRP A 705 -27.24 41.21 -25.16
N ILE A 706 -28.08 41.72 -24.24
CA ILE A 706 -28.88 42.93 -24.46
C ILE A 706 -27.99 44.14 -24.77
N THR A 707 -26.91 44.33 -24.01
CA THR A 707 -25.97 45.45 -24.19
C THR A 707 -25.26 45.36 -25.54
N THR A 708 -24.80 44.16 -25.92
CA THR A 708 -24.14 43.90 -27.21
C THR A 708 -25.09 44.06 -28.40
N ILE A 709 -26.35 43.62 -28.28
CA ILE A 709 -27.38 43.86 -29.30
C ILE A 709 -27.60 45.37 -29.47
N VAL A 710 -27.75 46.12 -28.38
CA VAL A 710 -27.98 47.56 -28.42
C VAL A 710 -26.79 48.30 -29.03
N ALA A 711 -25.55 48.00 -28.63
CA ALA A 711 -24.35 48.61 -29.21
C ALA A 711 -24.28 48.41 -30.73
N ASN A 712 -24.56 47.19 -31.21
CA ASN A 712 -24.58 46.89 -32.64
C ASN A 712 -25.72 47.58 -33.39
N VAL A 713 -26.92 47.71 -32.80
CA VAL A 713 -28.03 48.48 -33.39
C VAL A 713 -27.68 49.97 -33.48
N VAL A 714 -27.06 50.54 -32.46
CA VAL A 714 -26.62 51.95 -32.48
C VAL A 714 -25.57 52.17 -33.56
N ARG A 715 -24.53 51.33 -33.63
CA ARG A 715 -23.47 51.44 -34.64
C ARG A 715 -24.03 51.31 -36.05
N SER A 716 -24.87 50.30 -36.29
CA SER A 716 -25.52 50.07 -37.58
C SER A 716 -26.44 51.25 -37.95
N PHE A 717 -27.18 51.84 -37.00
CA PHE A 717 -27.99 53.04 -37.26
C PHE A 717 -27.15 54.27 -37.60
N VAL A 718 -26.11 54.58 -36.81
CA VAL A 718 -25.24 55.75 -37.07
C VAL A 718 -24.53 55.60 -38.41
N LEU A 719 -24.06 54.41 -38.75
CA LEU A 719 -23.42 54.12 -40.04
C LEU A 719 -24.41 54.26 -41.21
N ASN A 720 -25.63 53.69 -41.13
CA ASN A 720 -26.66 53.87 -42.15
C ASN A 720 -27.06 55.36 -42.30
N ALA A 721 -27.32 56.06 -41.20
CA ALA A 721 -27.70 57.47 -41.23
C ALA A 721 -26.59 58.37 -41.81
N SER A 722 -25.31 58.01 -41.65
CA SER A 722 -24.18 58.77 -42.19
C SER A 722 -24.07 58.76 -43.72
N ILE A 723 -24.63 57.74 -44.39
CA ILE A 723 -24.59 57.56 -45.85
C ILE A 723 -25.94 57.83 -46.53
N ALA A 724 -26.96 58.26 -45.76
CA ALA A 724 -28.32 58.45 -46.26
C ALA A 724 -28.41 59.64 -47.23
N ARG A 725 -28.83 59.38 -48.48
CA ARG A 725 -28.90 60.36 -49.58
C ARG A 725 -30.13 60.07 -50.46
N PRO A 726 -30.86 61.09 -50.96
CA PRO A 726 -30.73 62.53 -50.71
C PRO A 726 -31.10 62.93 -49.27
N LEU A 727 -30.64 64.10 -48.79
CA LEU A 727 -30.87 64.58 -47.43
C LEU A 727 -31.27 66.07 -47.40
N GLY A 728 -32.57 66.34 -47.40
CA GLY A 728 -33.17 67.66 -47.26
C GLY A 728 -33.34 68.11 -45.81
N GLU A 729 -33.95 69.28 -45.59
CA GLU A 729 -34.17 69.83 -44.25
C GLU A 729 -35.19 69.00 -43.45
N ASP A 730 -36.33 68.67 -44.05
CA ASP A 730 -37.32 67.75 -43.46
C ASP A 730 -36.75 66.36 -43.19
N GLY A 731 -35.84 65.87 -44.05
CA GLY A 731 -35.13 64.60 -43.85
C GLY A 731 -34.24 64.61 -42.61
N LYS A 732 -33.55 65.72 -42.34
CA LYS A 732 -32.77 65.90 -41.09
C LYS A 732 -33.69 65.93 -39.87
N LEU A 733 -34.82 66.63 -39.95
CA LEU A 733 -35.81 66.65 -38.86
C LEU A 733 -36.36 65.24 -38.59
N GLN A 734 -36.72 64.49 -39.64
CA GLN A 734 -37.20 63.12 -39.53
C GLN A 734 -36.14 62.18 -38.94
N LEU A 735 -34.87 62.31 -39.34
CA LEU A 735 -33.76 61.60 -38.70
C LEU A 735 -33.65 61.92 -37.20
N THR A 736 -33.81 63.19 -36.78
CA THR A 736 -33.79 63.50 -35.34
C THR A 736 -34.98 62.96 -34.55
N SER A 737 -36.14 62.81 -35.20
CA SER A 737 -37.31 62.13 -34.65
C SER A 737 -37.02 60.63 -34.45
N ASP A 738 -36.55 59.95 -35.50
CA ASP A 738 -36.15 58.55 -35.46
C ASP A 738 -35.04 58.27 -34.44
N MET A 739 -34.06 59.16 -34.30
CA MET A 739 -33.04 59.08 -33.24
C MET A 739 -33.65 59.16 -31.83
N THR A 740 -34.72 59.95 -31.64
CA THR A 740 -35.38 60.08 -30.33
C THR A 740 -36.16 58.82 -30.00
N GLU A 741 -36.88 58.26 -30.97
CA GLU A 741 -37.58 56.98 -30.83
C GLU A 741 -36.58 55.84 -30.58
N LEU A 742 -35.44 55.83 -31.28
CA LEU A 742 -34.37 54.86 -31.07
C LEU A 742 -33.76 54.97 -29.66
N GLU A 743 -33.44 56.19 -29.20
CA GLU A 743 -32.96 56.42 -27.82
C GLU A 743 -33.97 55.90 -26.77
N PHE A 744 -35.26 56.13 -26.98
CA PHE A 744 -36.32 55.65 -26.11
C PHE A 744 -36.48 54.12 -26.17
N ALA A 745 -36.53 53.53 -27.36
CA ALA A 745 -36.72 52.11 -27.59
C ALA A 745 -35.54 51.27 -27.06
N LEU A 746 -34.30 51.72 -27.26
CA LEU A 746 -33.12 51.06 -26.72
C LEU A 746 -33.05 51.19 -25.19
N SER A 747 -33.44 52.35 -24.62
CA SER A 747 -33.58 52.50 -23.16
C SER A 747 -34.64 51.55 -22.58
N SER A 748 -35.77 51.38 -23.28
CA SER A 748 -36.82 50.43 -22.93
C SER A 748 -36.35 48.97 -23.06
N PHE A 749 -35.58 48.65 -24.11
CA PHE A 749 -34.98 47.34 -24.32
C PHE A 749 -33.94 46.99 -23.23
N MET A 750 -33.13 47.95 -22.76
CA MET A 750 -32.19 47.77 -21.65
C MET A 750 -32.82 47.78 -20.25
N SER A 751 -34.06 48.25 -20.06
CA SER A 751 -34.73 48.26 -18.76
C SER A 751 -35.16 46.85 -18.33
N GLU A 752 -34.80 46.40 -17.13
CA GLU A 752 -35.26 45.10 -16.62
C GLU A 752 -36.78 45.05 -16.46
N GLY A 753 -37.40 43.98 -16.94
CA GLY A 753 -38.84 43.76 -16.83
C GLY A 753 -39.23 43.26 -15.44
N GLY A 754 -39.87 44.11 -14.63
CA GLY A 754 -40.56 43.67 -13.41
C GLY A 754 -40.47 44.60 -12.20
N THR A 755 -39.41 45.41 -12.08
CA THR A 755 -39.30 46.38 -10.96
C THR A 755 -39.50 47.81 -11.44
N LYS A 756 -40.37 48.57 -10.75
CA LYS A 756 -40.58 50.00 -11.00
C LYS A 756 -39.45 50.87 -10.39
N ASN A 757 -38.21 50.37 -10.39
CA ASN A 757 -37.06 51.09 -9.87
C ASN A 757 -36.73 52.25 -10.82
N LYS A 758 -36.93 53.48 -10.35
CA LYS A 758 -36.96 54.70 -11.16
C LYS A 758 -35.56 55.23 -11.53
N ARG A 759 -34.68 54.32 -11.96
CA ARG A 759 -33.37 54.57 -12.56
C ARG A 759 -33.30 53.79 -13.86
N GLY A 760 -33.66 54.44 -14.96
CA GLY A 760 -33.56 53.84 -16.30
C GLY A 760 -32.13 53.37 -16.57
N SER A 761 -32.00 52.21 -17.22
CA SER A 761 -30.69 51.67 -17.59
C SER A 761 -30.00 52.66 -18.53
N LYS A 762 -28.85 53.20 -18.10
CA LYS A 762 -28.19 54.30 -18.81
C LYS A 762 -27.50 53.78 -20.06
N LEU A 763 -27.91 54.30 -21.22
CA LEU A 763 -27.21 54.11 -22.50
C LEU A 763 -25.72 54.52 -22.42
N ASP A 764 -25.34 55.37 -21.45
CA ASP A 764 -23.96 55.68 -21.07
C ASP A 764 -23.05 54.43 -20.90
N ILE A 765 -23.61 53.28 -20.51
CA ILE A 765 -22.89 51.99 -20.36
C ILE A 765 -22.29 51.50 -21.69
N ILE A 766 -22.89 51.87 -22.83
CA ILE A 766 -22.42 51.53 -24.18
C ILE A 766 -21.18 52.36 -24.55
N GLY A 767 -20.96 53.50 -23.89
CA GLY A 767 -19.78 54.34 -24.09
C GLY A 767 -19.69 54.95 -25.48
N GLY A 768 -18.84 54.38 -26.35
CA GLY A 768 -18.44 54.93 -27.65
C GLY A 768 -19.61 55.06 -28.63
N ASP A 769 -20.30 53.96 -28.94
CA ASP A 769 -21.37 53.96 -29.95
C ASP A 769 -22.51 54.91 -29.57
N TYR A 770 -22.89 54.96 -28.28
CA TYR A 770 -23.91 55.90 -27.81
C TYR A 770 -23.43 57.36 -27.88
N ARG A 771 -22.15 57.65 -27.61
CA ARG A 771 -21.58 58.99 -27.83
C ARG A 771 -21.68 59.40 -29.30
N ALA A 772 -21.38 58.49 -30.23
CA ALA A 772 -21.50 58.74 -31.67
C ALA A 772 -22.97 59.05 -32.06
N LEU A 773 -23.95 58.32 -31.52
CA LEU A 773 -25.37 58.65 -31.72
C LEU A 773 -25.72 60.05 -31.20
N ARG A 774 -25.27 60.42 -29.99
CA ARG A 774 -25.52 61.76 -29.43
C ARG A 774 -24.85 62.88 -30.23
N ALA A 775 -23.65 62.64 -30.77
CA ALA A 775 -22.88 63.59 -31.56
C ALA A 775 -23.35 63.70 -33.03
N MET A 776 -24.05 62.68 -33.56
CA MET A 776 -24.62 62.75 -34.91
C MET A 776 -25.78 63.76 -34.99
N ARG A 777 -26.57 63.93 -33.92
CA ARG A 777 -27.71 64.86 -33.88
C ARG A 777 -27.32 66.31 -34.21
N PRO A 778 -26.28 66.94 -33.60
CA PRO A 778 -25.82 68.26 -34.03
C PRO A 778 -25.11 68.24 -35.40
N LEU A 779 -24.40 67.17 -35.77
CA LEU A 779 -23.71 67.04 -37.07
C LEU A 779 -24.66 67.27 -38.26
N LEU A 780 -25.91 66.82 -38.19
CA LEU A 780 -26.93 67.05 -39.22
C LEU A 780 -27.12 68.55 -39.56
N PHE A 781 -27.00 69.43 -38.56
CA PHE A 781 -27.27 70.86 -38.66
C PHE A 781 -26.04 71.76 -38.62
N LEU A 782 -24.84 71.22 -38.31
CA LEU A 782 -23.58 71.97 -38.43
C LEU A 782 -23.40 72.54 -39.85
N GLU A 783 -22.87 73.76 -39.94
CA GLU A 783 -22.45 74.36 -41.22
C GLU A 783 -21.31 73.57 -41.84
N THR A 784 -21.27 73.48 -43.17
CA THR A 784 -20.29 72.68 -43.91
C THR A 784 -18.84 73.03 -43.56
N ASN A 785 -18.54 74.33 -43.35
CA ASN A 785 -17.21 74.81 -42.95
C ASN A 785 -16.70 74.25 -41.61
N MET A 786 -17.62 73.86 -40.71
CA MET A 786 -17.28 73.39 -39.36
C MET A 786 -17.10 71.88 -39.28
N LEU A 787 -17.29 71.14 -40.39
CA LEU A 787 -17.22 69.67 -40.41
C LEU A 787 -15.79 69.11 -40.29
N ALA A 788 -14.76 69.90 -40.60
CA ALA A 788 -13.36 69.48 -40.46
C ALA A 788 -12.77 69.75 -39.06
N ASP A 789 -13.45 70.52 -38.20
CA ASP A 789 -12.94 70.90 -36.87
C ASP A 789 -13.08 69.73 -35.87
N PRO A 790 -11.98 69.22 -35.27
CA PRO A 790 -12.01 68.18 -34.25
C PRO A 790 -12.79 68.54 -32.97
N GLN A 791 -13.04 69.83 -32.69
CA GLN A 791 -13.85 70.25 -31.54
C GLN A 791 -15.34 69.99 -31.79
N HIS A 792 -15.84 70.44 -32.95
CA HIS A 792 -17.26 70.34 -33.33
C HIS A 792 -17.68 68.92 -33.74
N THR A 793 -16.73 68.07 -34.16
CA THR A 793 -16.95 66.65 -34.49
C THR A 793 -16.63 65.68 -33.34
N SER A 794 -16.32 66.20 -32.15
CA SER A 794 -15.83 65.39 -31.03
C SER A 794 -16.82 64.29 -30.58
N GLY A 795 -16.34 63.05 -30.59
CA GLY A 795 -17.13 61.87 -30.20
C GLY A 795 -17.74 61.07 -31.37
N LEU A 796 -17.50 61.46 -32.62
CA LEU A 796 -17.79 60.67 -33.82
C LEU A 796 -16.53 59.93 -34.32
N PRO A 797 -16.67 58.73 -34.93
CA PRO A 797 -15.61 58.15 -35.76
C PRO A 797 -15.34 59.02 -36.99
N PRO A 798 -14.08 59.24 -37.42
CA PRO A 798 -13.76 59.99 -38.63
C PRO A 798 -14.50 59.51 -39.89
N LEU A 799 -14.72 58.20 -40.01
CA LEU A 799 -15.49 57.59 -41.10
C LEU A 799 -16.91 58.18 -41.24
N ILE A 800 -17.60 58.41 -40.11
CA ILE A 800 -18.96 58.97 -40.07
C ILE A 800 -18.98 60.45 -40.48
N VAL A 801 -17.92 61.19 -40.15
CA VAL A 801 -17.76 62.60 -40.57
C VAL A 801 -17.53 62.67 -42.08
N LEU A 802 -16.65 61.82 -42.62
CA LEU A 802 -16.36 61.74 -44.06
C LEU A 802 -17.60 61.37 -44.88
N HIS A 803 -18.38 60.38 -44.46
CA HIS A 803 -19.65 60.04 -45.12
C HIS A 803 -20.58 61.24 -45.21
N HIS A 804 -20.73 62.00 -44.11
CA HIS A 804 -21.63 63.16 -44.05
C HIS A 804 -21.14 64.35 -44.91
N ILE A 805 -19.81 64.53 -45.04
CA ILE A 805 -19.23 65.47 -46.01
C ILE A 805 -19.59 65.04 -47.43
N ILE A 806 -19.44 63.75 -47.76
CA ILE A 806 -19.75 63.21 -49.10
C ILE A 806 -21.25 63.30 -49.42
N VAL A 807 -22.15 62.96 -48.48
CA VAL A 807 -23.61 63.07 -48.63
C VAL A 807 -24.07 64.50 -48.97
N ARG A 808 -23.40 65.52 -48.41
CA ARG A 808 -23.68 66.94 -48.66
C ARG A 808 -23.11 67.47 -49.98
N SER A 809 -22.23 66.71 -50.61
CA SER A 809 -21.51 67.08 -51.84
C SER A 809 -22.15 66.43 -53.08
N PRO A 810 -21.76 66.81 -54.31
CA PRO A 810 -22.14 66.05 -55.50
C PRO A 810 -21.38 64.72 -55.63
N LEU A 811 -20.25 64.52 -54.92
CA LEU A 811 -19.37 63.34 -55.00
C LEU A 811 -20.15 62.02 -54.82
N PRO A 812 -19.76 60.91 -55.49
CA PRO A 812 -20.34 59.60 -55.27
C PRO A 812 -19.94 59.04 -53.90
N LEU A 813 -20.87 58.34 -53.24
CA LEU A 813 -20.54 57.53 -52.05
C LEU A 813 -19.76 56.27 -52.47
N PRO A 814 -18.92 55.68 -51.60
CA PRO A 814 -18.09 54.53 -51.96
C PRO A 814 -18.87 53.35 -52.55
N HIS A 815 -20.06 53.06 -52.02
CA HIS A 815 -20.95 52.02 -52.53
C HIS A 815 -21.35 52.26 -54.00
N ALA A 816 -21.64 53.51 -54.38
CA ALA A 816 -22.06 53.88 -55.72
C ALA A 816 -20.89 53.80 -56.73
N LEU A 817 -19.65 54.05 -56.29
CA LEU A 817 -18.47 53.85 -57.14
C LEU A 817 -18.21 52.36 -57.44
N HIS A 818 -18.41 51.50 -56.43
CA HIS A 818 -18.15 50.05 -56.54
C HIS A 818 -19.37 49.21 -57.01
N GLY A 819 -20.53 49.85 -57.25
CA GLY A 819 -21.77 49.16 -57.65
C GLY A 819 -22.39 48.31 -56.55
N TRP A 820 -22.09 48.58 -55.29
CA TRP A 820 -22.67 47.92 -54.12
C TRP A 820 -23.96 48.61 -53.68
N SER A 821 -24.89 47.86 -53.09
CA SER A 821 -25.96 48.46 -52.30
C SER A 821 -25.42 49.06 -51.00
N GLU A 822 -26.19 49.99 -50.42
CA GLU A 822 -25.89 50.63 -49.14
C GLU A 822 -25.78 49.59 -48.01
N ALA A 823 -26.62 48.55 -48.07
CA ALA A 823 -26.61 47.44 -47.11
C ALA A 823 -25.36 46.54 -47.24
N GLU A 824 -24.86 46.32 -48.47
CA GLU A 824 -23.60 45.61 -48.70
C GLU A 824 -22.40 46.44 -48.23
N TYR A 825 -22.43 47.75 -48.42
CA TYR A 825 -21.38 48.65 -47.93
C TYR A 825 -21.34 48.75 -46.40
N VAL A 826 -22.50 48.91 -45.74
CA VAL A 826 -22.62 48.86 -44.28
C VAL A 826 -22.05 47.53 -43.74
N ARG A 827 -22.39 46.41 -44.40
CA ARG A 827 -21.85 45.10 -44.03
C ARG A 827 -20.35 44.98 -44.28
N TRP A 828 -19.82 45.54 -45.37
CA TRP A 828 -18.39 45.54 -45.66
C TRP A 828 -17.63 46.31 -44.57
N VAL A 829 -18.13 47.49 -44.15
CA VAL A 829 -17.55 48.27 -43.04
C VAL A 829 -17.64 47.54 -41.70
N ASP A 830 -18.74 46.84 -41.41
CA ASP A 830 -18.86 45.96 -40.21
C ASP A 830 -17.95 44.71 -40.26
N GLU A 831 -17.34 44.38 -41.41
CA GLU A 831 -16.45 43.22 -41.63
C GLU A 831 -14.96 43.59 -41.81
N HIS A 832 -14.59 44.87 -41.90
CA HIS A 832 -13.22 45.36 -42.12
C HIS A 832 -12.77 46.35 -41.03
N SER A 833 -11.49 46.74 -41.04
CA SER A 833 -10.93 47.73 -40.12
C SER A 833 -11.29 49.18 -40.48
N GLU A 834 -11.21 50.10 -39.50
CA GLU A 834 -11.39 51.53 -39.75
C GLU A 834 -10.32 52.10 -40.69
N GLU A 835 -9.08 51.60 -40.63
CA GLU A 835 -8.01 51.96 -41.58
C GLU A 835 -8.39 51.57 -43.02
N GLU A 836 -8.85 50.34 -43.26
CA GLU A 836 -9.29 49.90 -44.59
C GLU A 836 -10.46 50.76 -45.09
N ALA A 837 -11.45 51.06 -44.24
CA ALA A 837 -12.57 51.92 -44.60
C ALA A 837 -12.16 53.37 -44.92
N LEU A 838 -11.16 53.91 -44.22
CA LEU A 838 -10.58 55.23 -44.54
C LEU A 838 -9.77 55.21 -45.85
N THR A 839 -9.03 54.14 -46.14
CA THR A 839 -8.33 54.00 -47.44
C THR A 839 -9.29 53.83 -48.61
N LEU A 840 -10.45 53.21 -48.39
CA LEU A 840 -11.51 53.11 -49.41
C LEU A 840 -12.07 54.50 -49.75
N ILE A 841 -12.28 55.38 -48.77
CA ILE A 841 -12.70 56.77 -49.03
C ILE A 841 -11.61 57.55 -49.77
N ASP A 842 -10.34 57.46 -49.34
CA ASP A 842 -9.20 58.11 -50.00
C ASP A 842 -9.07 57.66 -51.49
N GLY A 843 -9.34 56.37 -51.76
CA GLY A 843 -9.44 55.82 -53.11
C GLY A 843 -10.60 56.39 -53.93
N VAL A 844 -11.76 56.64 -53.32
CA VAL A 844 -12.94 57.23 -53.98
C VAL A 844 -12.70 58.71 -54.32
N LEU A 845 -12.13 59.48 -53.40
CA LEU A 845 -11.78 60.90 -53.61
C LEU A 845 -10.75 61.03 -54.75
N THR A 846 -9.62 60.34 -54.63
CA THR A 846 -8.55 60.38 -55.63
C THR A 846 -8.91 59.71 -56.96
N HIS A 847 -9.99 58.91 -57.03
CA HIS A 847 -10.57 58.45 -58.30
C HIS A 847 -11.46 59.55 -58.92
N TRP A 848 -12.28 60.22 -58.12
CA TRP A 848 -13.18 61.28 -58.59
C TRP A 848 -12.41 62.46 -59.20
N GLU A 849 -11.33 62.89 -58.54
CA GLU A 849 -10.43 63.96 -59.01
C GLU A 849 -9.73 63.62 -60.34
N LYS A 850 -9.48 62.34 -60.62
CA LYS A 850 -8.88 61.90 -61.90
C LYS A 850 -9.87 61.81 -63.07
N VAL A 851 -11.16 62.00 -62.81
CA VAL A 851 -12.25 61.82 -63.79
C VAL A 851 -12.93 63.14 -64.16
N HIS A 852 -12.71 64.21 -63.39
CA HIS A 852 -13.29 65.53 -63.63
C HIS A 852 -12.18 66.56 -63.77
N ASP A 853 -12.06 67.19 -64.95
CA ASP A 853 -11.12 68.29 -65.16
C ASP A 853 -11.45 69.48 -64.26
N GLU A 854 -10.40 70.20 -63.83
CA GLU A 854 -10.47 71.34 -62.91
C GLU A 854 -11.35 72.49 -63.43
N GLU A 855 -11.54 72.60 -64.75
CA GLU A 855 -12.39 73.63 -65.40
C GLU A 855 -13.90 73.29 -65.39
N SER A 856 -14.31 72.15 -64.84
CA SER A 856 -15.73 71.77 -64.80
C SER A 856 -16.51 72.45 -63.66
N SER A 857 -17.73 72.90 -63.92
CA SER A 857 -18.59 73.52 -62.88
C SER A 857 -18.99 72.57 -61.75
N VAL A 858 -18.84 71.26 -61.96
CA VAL A 858 -18.98 70.23 -60.92
C VAL A 858 -17.74 70.20 -60.02
N PHE A 859 -16.54 70.49 -60.54
CA PHE A 859 -15.31 70.63 -59.77
C PHE A 859 -15.33 71.88 -58.87
N GLU A 860 -15.69 73.05 -59.44
CA GLU A 860 -15.82 74.31 -58.69
C GLU A 860 -16.80 74.19 -57.50
N SER A 861 -17.91 73.46 -57.68
CA SER A 861 -18.89 73.19 -56.62
C SER A 861 -18.53 72.04 -55.67
N SER A 862 -17.43 71.31 -55.92
CA SER A 862 -16.92 70.20 -55.09
C SER A 862 -15.66 70.54 -54.30
N GLU A 863 -14.86 71.50 -54.77
CA GLU A 863 -13.52 71.82 -54.25
C GLU A 863 -13.50 72.06 -52.72
N GLN A 864 -14.53 72.73 -52.21
CA GLN A 864 -14.74 72.97 -50.77
C GLN A 864 -14.93 71.67 -49.97
N TYR A 865 -15.65 70.68 -50.52
CA TYR A 865 -15.91 69.40 -49.87
C TYR A 865 -14.69 68.47 -49.93
N LEU A 866 -13.91 68.50 -51.02
CA LEU A 866 -12.65 67.75 -51.14
C LEU A 866 -11.64 68.20 -50.08
N LYS A 867 -11.44 69.53 -49.93
CA LYS A 867 -10.55 70.09 -48.89
C LYS A 867 -10.95 69.63 -47.49
N LEU A 868 -12.23 69.77 -47.13
CA LEU A 868 -12.76 69.32 -45.84
C LEU A 868 -12.59 67.80 -45.62
N ALA A 869 -12.71 66.98 -46.66
CA ALA A 869 -12.50 65.54 -46.55
C ALA A 869 -11.01 65.18 -46.32
N TYR A 870 -10.07 65.84 -47.02
CA TYR A 870 -8.64 65.64 -46.78
C TYR A 870 -8.17 66.20 -45.42
N ASP A 871 -8.77 67.30 -44.94
CA ASP A 871 -8.54 67.80 -43.58
C ASP A 871 -8.98 66.75 -42.53
N VAL A 872 -10.14 66.10 -42.70
CA VAL A 872 -10.59 65.03 -41.80
C VAL A 872 -9.71 63.78 -41.92
N LEU A 873 -9.32 63.36 -43.13
CA LEU A 873 -8.41 62.22 -43.34
C LEU A 873 -7.03 62.45 -42.71
N SER A 874 -6.46 63.65 -42.83
CA SER A 874 -5.17 63.98 -42.18
C SER A 874 -5.31 64.06 -40.66
N ASN A 875 -6.39 64.65 -40.14
CA ASN A 875 -6.72 64.66 -38.70
C ASN A 875 -7.03 63.27 -38.12
N ALA A 876 -7.37 62.28 -38.97
CA ALA A 876 -7.52 60.88 -38.59
C ALA A 876 -6.17 60.14 -38.60
N ARG A 877 -5.33 60.37 -39.63
CA ARG A 877 -4.00 59.76 -39.78
C ARG A 877 -2.94 60.28 -38.79
N ASN A 878 -3.22 61.39 -38.10
CA ASN A 878 -2.35 62.03 -37.11
C ASN A 878 -2.75 61.76 -35.64
N LYS A 879 -3.59 60.75 -35.37
CA LYS A 879 -4.07 60.36 -34.03
C LYS A 879 -3.59 58.96 -33.63
#